data_AF-A0A1L9UDM2-F1
#
_entry.id   AF-A0A1L9UDM2-F1
#
_cell.length_a   1.000
_cell.length_b   1.000
_cell.length_c   1.000
_cell.angle_alpha   90.00
_cell.angle_beta   90.00
_cell.angle_gamma   90.00
#
_symmetry.space_group_name_H-M   'P 1'
#
loop_
_entity.id
_entity.type
_entity.pdbx_description
1 polymer ?
#
loop_
_entity_poly.entity_id
_entity_poly.type
_entity_poly.pdbx_seq_one_letter_code
_entity_poly.pdbx_strand_id
1 'polypeptide(L)'
;MSTVSAQPTTGDTGTERRTSLYELRRVKTEVAANDWTGPPLNVIYAGVAARFHLLTGATIAVAVRDSTYLLDFAQFTFSTSSQGRYQAEITQFIVEKMREYQEAHGEKFIGLAMPTDLAERCPDLCARLWSELDVIPIVLRKSEEKLSWGMFEEQLPRASLDELTESIARKCIRFFGPTHAPVPEIGGRGLVEVDAAFHVQIARLADYQKTVGTATWAAIQKYASDLQKRRVKIAFFSATPQGGGVALMRHAMVRFAKVLGIDLRWYVPRPRHGIFRITKNNHNILQGVAHPGIRFTAADRDSLRDWVIDNAERYWFKGTPLPPWLDQFAPHVYKWASRHGAPPPAWFEKNGPLMPPWEGGADVVVIDDPQMPWLIPLIKARTPDRPVIFRSHIQIRSDLVDTPGTPQAEAWGFLWEAIKESDIFVSHPVRAFVPQTVPRQKLGYLPATTVLTNIVIEDYIVQVARFDPSKGIPDVLISYEKFHKHLSERRPDLKPPKLLICGHGSVDDPDGAIVYDAALEYIERHLEHIRALICVMRIGPSDQMLHALLSRAKIALQLSTREGFEVKVSEALHMGKPVIATLAGGIPLQVQHGKNGFLVKPGDTDTVSEHLFSLYTDHEMYDRFSKYAASSVSDEVSTVGNTLSWLYLASKLSNGEKIEPNGRWINDMAREDAGEPYGAEEYRLERTLAA
;
A
#
# COMPACT_ATOMS: atom_id res chain seq x y z
N MET A 1 4.71 42.32 15.48
CA MET A 1 5.44 41.52 16.49
C MET A 1 6.62 40.88 15.77
N SER A 2 7.83 41.10 16.25
CA SER A 2 9.07 40.73 15.55
C SER A 2 9.33 39.23 15.58
N THR A 3 9.47 38.63 14.40
CA THR A 3 10.00 37.28 14.21
C THR A 3 11.51 37.30 14.47
N VAL A 4 11.91 36.87 15.67
CA VAL A 4 13.33 36.60 15.97
C VAL A 4 13.67 35.22 15.42
N SER A 5 14.36 35.17 14.29
CA SER A 5 14.93 33.92 13.79
C SER A 5 16.18 33.59 14.61
N ALA A 6 16.17 32.47 15.31
CA ALA A 6 17.38 31.89 15.88
C ALA A 6 18.18 31.24 14.73
N GLN A 7 19.07 32.01 14.09
CA GLN A 7 20.03 31.42 13.15
C GLN A 7 20.98 30.48 13.92
N PRO A 8 21.14 29.21 13.51
CA PRO A 8 22.13 28.34 14.12
C PRO A 8 23.53 28.88 13.83
N THR A 9 24.38 28.95 14.85
CA THR A 9 25.78 29.34 14.66
C THR A 9 26.52 28.20 13.96
N THR A 10 26.83 28.40 12.68
CA THR A 10 27.63 27.47 11.87
C THR A 10 29.09 27.51 12.34
N GLY A 11 29.41 26.66 13.31
CA GLY A 11 30.79 26.23 13.52
C GLY A 11 31.15 25.27 12.39
N ASP A 12 31.60 25.83 11.27
CA ASP A 12 31.92 25.04 10.08
C ASP A 12 33.23 24.26 10.30
N THR A 13 33.07 22.98 10.61
CA THR A 13 34.16 22.00 10.72
C THR A 13 33.87 20.78 9.83
N GLY A 14 33.05 20.95 8.80
CA GLY A 14 32.64 19.89 7.88
C GLY A 14 33.66 19.65 6.76
N THR A 15 33.64 18.46 6.18
CA THR A 15 34.39 18.15 4.95
C THR A 15 33.50 18.42 3.74
N GLU A 16 33.45 19.66 3.26
CA GLU A 16 32.68 20.01 2.05
C GLU A 16 33.06 19.11 0.86
N ARG A 17 32.06 18.46 0.27
CA ARG A 17 32.22 17.70 -0.98
C ARG A 17 32.52 18.64 -2.14
N ARG A 18 33.76 18.64 -2.62
CA ARG A 18 34.15 19.34 -3.85
C ARG A 18 33.66 18.59 -5.10
N THR A 19 32.42 18.87 -5.50
CA THR A 19 31.83 18.31 -6.73
C THR A 19 32.62 18.78 -7.96
N SER A 20 32.95 17.84 -8.86
CA SER A 20 33.67 18.15 -10.09
C SER A 20 32.82 19.03 -11.01
N LEU A 21 33.25 20.27 -11.24
CA LEU A 21 32.64 21.17 -12.23
C LEU A 21 32.66 20.58 -13.66
N TYR A 22 33.57 19.64 -13.93
CA TYR A 22 33.62 18.91 -15.20
C TYR A 22 32.51 17.86 -15.28
N GLU A 23 32.24 17.09 -14.22
CA GLU A 23 31.13 16.11 -14.21
C GLU A 23 29.77 16.80 -14.20
N LEU A 24 29.59 17.84 -13.37
CA LEU A 24 28.38 18.67 -13.37
C LEU A 24 28.09 19.30 -14.74
N ARG A 25 29.14 19.72 -15.47
CA ARG A 25 29.00 20.16 -16.86
C ARG A 25 28.69 19.00 -17.79
N ARG A 26 29.41 17.87 -17.70
CA ARG A 26 29.18 16.71 -18.57
C ARG A 26 27.74 16.21 -18.47
N VAL A 27 27.22 16.03 -17.25
CA VAL A 27 25.81 15.67 -17.01
C VAL A 27 24.84 16.72 -17.58
N LYS A 28 25.12 18.03 -17.40
CA LYS A 28 24.30 19.11 -17.99
C LYS A 28 24.45 19.29 -19.51
N THR A 29 25.46 18.70 -20.14
CA THR A 29 25.72 18.78 -21.59
C THR A 29 25.33 17.50 -22.32
N GLU A 30 25.38 16.34 -21.66
CA GLU A 30 24.89 15.04 -22.14
C GLU A 30 23.36 14.96 -22.10
N VAL A 31 22.71 15.60 -21.11
CA VAL A 31 21.24 15.62 -20.97
C VAL A 31 20.66 16.87 -21.60
N ALA A 32 20.06 16.73 -22.78
CA ALA A 32 19.23 17.78 -23.36
C ALA A 32 17.97 17.99 -22.50
N ALA A 33 17.47 19.23 -22.46
CA ALA A 33 16.19 19.51 -21.80
C ALA A 33 15.07 18.64 -22.42
N ASN A 34 14.44 17.83 -21.57
CA ASN A 34 13.35 16.88 -21.89
C ASN A 34 13.78 15.54 -22.53
N ASP A 35 15.06 15.16 -22.46
CA ASP A 35 15.50 13.79 -22.76
C ASP A 35 14.92 12.78 -21.73
N TRP A 36 14.52 11.60 -22.21
CA TRP A 36 14.03 10.49 -21.40
C TRP A 36 15.15 9.70 -20.70
N THR A 37 16.39 9.80 -21.19
CA THR A 37 17.54 9.13 -20.55
C THR A 37 17.81 9.68 -19.15
N GLY A 38 17.64 10.99 -18.98
CA GLY A 38 17.88 11.73 -17.74
C GLY A 38 19.36 11.73 -17.31
N PRO A 39 19.72 12.52 -16.29
CA PRO A 39 20.95 12.23 -15.57
C PRO A 39 20.78 10.87 -14.87
N PRO A 40 21.83 10.02 -14.78
CA PRO A 40 21.78 8.87 -13.90
C PRO A 40 21.53 9.39 -12.47
N LEU A 41 20.39 9.01 -11.90
CA LEU A 41 19.93 9.54 -10.62
C LEU A 41 20.80 8.95 -9.51
N ASN A 42 21.87 9.65 -9.14
CA ASN A 42 22.72 9.25 -8.03
C ASN A 42 21.90 9.27 -6.73
N VAL A 43 21.63 8.06 -6.23
CA VAL A 43 20.88 7.84 -4.99
C VAL A 43 21.80 7.92 -3.80
N ILE A 44 21.37 8.69 -2.80
CA ILE A 44 22.11 8.93 -1.57
C ILE A 44 21.26 8.62 -0.34
N TYR A 45 21.92 8.46 0.79
CA TYR A 45 21.33 8.17 2.09
C TYR A 45 21.86 9.14 3.13
N ALA A 46 21.06 9.41 4.15
CA ALA A 46 21.45 10.25 5.27
C ALA A 46 21.35 9.50 6.60
N GLY A 47 22.24 9.83 7.53
CA GLY A 47 22.06 9.60 8.95
C GLY A 47 21.96 10.93 9.67
N VAL A 48 21.04 11.05 10.62
CA VAL A 48 20.88 12.23 11.47
C VAL A 48 20.94 11.81 12.93
N ALA A 49 21.83 12.44 13.69
CA ALA A 49 21.88 12.30 15.14
C ALA A 49 21.66 13.66 15.81
N ALA A 50 21.10 13.64 17.02
CA ALA A 50 20.94 14.82 17.85
C ALA A 50 21.40 14.55 19.28
N ARG A 51 22.01 15.55 19.91
CA ARG A 51 22.37 15.58 21.32
C ARG A 51 21.65 16.77 21.96
N PHE A 52 20.65 16.47 22.78
CA PHE A 52 19.85 17.48 23.48
C PHE A 52 20.49 17.82 24.84
N HIS A 53 20.67 19.11 25.10
CA HIS A 53 21.27 19.64 26.32
C HIS A 53 20.23 20.47 27.09
N LEU A 54 19.96 20.09 28.34
CA LEU A 54 18.89 20.66 29.18
C LEU A 54 18.93 22.20 29.34
N LEU A 55 20.10 22.82 29.23
CA LEU A 55 20.31 24.25 29.47
C LEU A 55 20.91 25.01 28.27
N THR A 56 21.54 24.32 27.32
CA THR A 56 22.33 24.94 26.24
C THR A 56 21.77 24.67 24.84
N GLY A 57 20.63 23.98 24.73
CA GLY A 57 19.93 23.75 23.46
C GLY A 57 20.20 22.37 22.86
N ALA A 58 20.49 22.30 21.56
CA ALA A 58 20.65 21.02 20.86
C ALA A 58 21.76 21.09 19.81
N THR A 59 22.53 20.01 19.69
CA THR A 59 23.51 19.83 18.59
C THR A 59 23.02 18.72 17.68
N ILE A 60 22.95 18.99 16.38
CA ILE A 60 22.50 18.07 15.34
C ILE A 60 23.66 17.81 14.40
N ALA A 61 23.84 16.57 13.98
CA ALA A 61 24.78 16.21 12.94
C ALA A 61 24.09 15.41 11.84
N VAL A 62 24.56 15.60 10.61
CA VAL A 62 24.09 14.91 9.40
C VAL A 62 25.30 14.30 8.70
N ALA A 63 25.21 13.03 8.35
CA ALA A 63 26.18 12.34 7.51
C ALA A 63 25.50 11.87 6.22
N VAL A 64 26.00 12.31 5.06
CA VAL A 64 25.50 11.96 3.73
C VAL A 64 26.40 10.88 3.12
N ARG A 65 25.80 9.85 2.51
CA ARG A 65 26.51 8.69 1.96
C ARG A 65 25.92 8.21 0.64
N ASP A 66 26.75 7.58 -0.19
CA ASP A 66 26.29 6.60 -1.18
C ASP A 66 26.24 5.19 -0.53
N SER A 67 26.16 4.13 -1.33
CA SER A 67 26.17 2.73 -0.86
C SER A 67 27.47 2.28 -0.19
N THR A 68 28.55 3.05 -0.32
CA THR A 68 29.94 2.67 0.00
C THR A 68 30.64 3.74 0.85
N TYR A 69 30.70 4.98 0.39
CA TYR A 69 31.51 6.07 0.95
C TYR A 69 30.71 7.06 1.79
N LEU A 70 31.41 7.78 2.67
CA LEU A 70 30.93 9.04 3.25
C LEU A 70 31.15 10.13 2.21
N LEU A 71 30.08 10.83 1.83
CA LEU A 71 30.11 11.90 0.84
C LEU A 71 30.27 13.27 1.50
N ASP A 72 29.57 13.49 2.62
CA ASP A 72 29.56 14.78 3.32
C ASP A 72 29.21 14.59 4.81
N PHE A 73 29.62 15.56 5.64
CA PHE A 73 29.29 15.62 7.07
C PHE A 73 29.19 17.07 7.55
N ALA A 74 28.08 17.39 8.21
CA ALA A 74 27.81 18.71 8.78
C ALA A 74 27.26 18.63 10.20
N GLN A 75 27.65 19.58 11.05
CA GLN A 75 27.19 19.71 12.44
C GLN A 75 26.67 21.12 12.71
N PHE A 76 25.53 21.21 13.38
CA PHE A 76 24.80 22.44 13.65
C PHE A 76 24.43 22.53 15.13
N THR A 77 24.59 23.70 15.74
CA THR A 77 24.24 23.92 17.15
C THR A 77 23.14 24.99 17.27
N PHE A 78 22.09 24.64 18.00
CA PHE A 78 20.93 25.47 18.31
C PHE A 78 21.04 25.93 19.76
N SER A 79 21.01 27.24 19.98
CA SER A 79 20.94 27.84 21.32
C SER A 79 19.49 28.10 21.73
N THR A 80 19.16 27.84 22.99
CA THR A 80 17.83 28.04 23.55
C THR A 80 17.48 29.53 23.68
N SER A 81 16.70 30.05 22.73
CA SER A 81 16.27 31.47 22.70
C SER A 81 14.81 31.70 23.12
N SER A 82 13.95 30.68 23.11
CA SER A 82 12.53 30.83 23.51
C SER A 82 11.91 29.54 24.07
N GLN A 83 10.78 29.71 24.77
CA GLN A 83 10.07 28.65 25.51
C GLN A 83 9.58 27.52 24.59
N GLY A 84 10.29 26.38 24.59
CA GLY A 84 9.73 25.07 24.23
C GLY A 84 9.31 24.85 22.77
N ARG A 85 9.84 25.60 21.80
CA ARG A 85 9.52 25.46 20.35
C ARG A 85 10.63 24.90 19.47
N TYR A 86 11.80 24.60 20.04
CA TYR A 86 12.99 24.17 19.28
C TYR A 86 12.76 22.91 18.43
N GLN A 87 11.80 22.05 18.76
CA GLN A 87 11.48 20.81 18.03
C GLN A 87 10.95 21.09 16.61
N ALA A 88 10.13 22.13 16.45
CA ALA A 88 9.59 22.53 15.16
C ALA A 88 10.66 23.21 14.29
N GLU A 89 11.52 24.03 14.92
CA GLU A 89 12.66 24.70 14.28
C GLU A 89 13.69 23.67 13.78
N ILE A 90 14.05 22.69 14.61
CA ILE A 90 14.89 21.54 14.24
C ILE A 90 14.29 20.76 13.07
N THR A 91 12.98 20.51 13.11
CA THR A 91 12.29 19.78 12.04
C THR A 91 12.36 20.56 10.71
N GLN A 92 12.04 21.86 10.73
CA GLN A 92 12.13 22.73 9.57
C GLN A 92 13.55 22.74 9.00
N PHE A 93 14.54 22.95 9.87
CA PHE A 93 15.94 23.03 9.48
C PHE A 93 16.46 21.75 8.80
N ILE A 94 16.15 20.56 9.34
CA ILE A 94 16.59 19.30 8.73
C ILE A 94 15.96 19.15 7.34
N VAL A 95 14.66 19.42 7.19
CA VAL A 95 13.95 19.31 5.91
C VAL A 95 14.48 20.32 4.88
N GLU A 96 14.72 21.57 5.28
CA GLU A 96 15.34 22.58 4.42
C GLU A 96 16.76 22.17 3.98
N LYS A 97 17.62 21.70 4.91
CA LYS A 97 18.99 21.31 4.55
C LYS A 97 19.06 20.09 3.66
N MET A 98 18.16 19.10 3.82
CA MET A 98 18.09 17.99 2.87
C MET A 98 17.65 18.48 1.48
N ARG A 99 16.66 19.39 1.41
CA ARG A 99 16.20 20.00 0.14
C ARG A 99 17.33 20.75 -0.57
N GLU A 100 17.98 21.67 0.14
CA GLU A 100 19.11 22.45 -0.38
C GLU A 100 20.23 21.54 -0.90
N TYR A 101 20.56 20.46 -0.18
CA TYR A 101 21.60 19.52 -0.62
C TYR A 101 21.21 18.79 -1.92
N GLN A 102 19.96 18.31 -2.02
CA GLN A 102 19.45 17.64 -3.23
C GLN A 102 19.47 18.59 -4.43
N GLU A 103 19.00 19.82 -4.26
CA GLU A 103 18.95 20.83 -5.33
C GLU A 103 20.34 21.28 -5.78
N ALA A 104 21.30 21.44 -4.84
CA ALA A 104 22.66 21.84 -5.15
C ALA A 104 23.46 20.76 -5.89
N HIS A 105 23.25 19.47 -5.57
CA HIS A 105 24.02 18.36 -6.13
C HIS A 105 23.32 17.64 -7.31
N GLY A 106 22.00 17.79 -7.47
CA GLY A 106 21.22 17.03 -8.44
C GLY A 106 21.03 15.56 -8.04
N GLU A 107 21.08 15.27 -6.74
CA GLU A 107 21.00 13.92 -6.17
C GLU A 107 19.71 13.73 -5.35
N LYS A 108 19.32 12.48 -5.08
CA LYS A 108 18.08 12.15 -4.37
C LYS A 108 18.38 11.33 -3.12
N PHE A 109 17.97 11.85 -1.96
CA PHE A 109 17.87 11.03 -0.76
C PHE A 109 16.76 9.99 -0.93
N ILE A 110 17.11 8.71 -0.84
CA ILE A 110 16.14 7.62 -0.82
C ILE A 110 15.73 7.28 0.62
N GLY A 111 16.71 7.28 1.54
CA GLY A 111 16.48 7.01 2.96
C GLY A 111 17.24 7.97 3.88
N LEU A 112 16.62 8.29 5.01
CA LEU A 112 17.25 9.03 6.10
C LEU A 112 16.97 8.32 7.42
N ALA A 113 18.02 7.85 8.09
CA ALA A 113 17.92 7.18 9.38
C ALA A 113 18.18 8.13 10.56
N MET A 114 17.49 7.89 11.68
CA MET A 114 17.58 8.67 12.92
C MET A 114 17.34 7.80 14.16
N PRO A 115 17.81 8.18 15.37
CA PRO A 115 17.50 7.46 16.59
C PRO A 115 16.08 7.77 17.08
N THR A 116 15.49 6.81 17.81
CA THR A 116 14.12 6.96 18.37
C THR A 116 13.94 8.23 19.21
N ASP A 117 14.93 8.63 20.03
CA ASP A 117 14.85 9.86 20.85
C ASP A 117 14.73 11.15 20.00
N LEU A 118 15.28 11.17 18.77
CA LEU A 118 15.08 12.30 17.84
C LEU A 118 13.68 12.27 17.23
N ALA A 119 13.19 11.10 16.82
CA ALA A 119 11.84 10.94 16.25
C ALA A 119 10.73 11.26 17.26
N GLU A 120 10.89 10.85 18.52
CA GLU A 120 9.93 11.14 19.61
C GLU A 120 9.91 12.63 19.97
N ARG A 121 11.07 13.30 19.97
CA ARG A 121 11.16 14.75 20.25
C ARG A 121 10.70 15.60 19.07
N CYS A 122 10.94 15.16 17.83
CA CYS A 122 10.59 15.88 16.61
C CYS A 122 9.52 15.09 15.82
N PRO A 123 8.28 14.97 16.33
CA PRO A 123 7.29 14.05 15.79
C PRO A 123 6.90 14.35 14.34
N ASP A 124 6.93 15.63 13.92
CA ASP A 124 6.66 16.05 12.54
C ASP A 124 7.74 15.61 11.55
N LEU A 125 8.98 15.35 12.00
CA LEU A 125 10.14 15.16 11.12
C LEU A 125 9.95 14.02 10.13
N CYS A 126 9.57 12.83 10.60
CA CYS A 126 9.45 11.67 9.73
C CYS A 126 8.34 11.86 8.68
N ALA A 127 7.18 12.38 9.10
CA ALA A 127 6.06 12.66 8.20
C ALA A 127 6.39 13.75 7.16
N ARG A 128 7.18 14.76 7.51
CA ARG A 128 7.62 15.83 6.60
C ARG A 128 8.73 15.39 5.64
N LEU A 129 9.73 14.62 6.09
CA LEU A 129 10.72 14.00 5.20
C LEU A 129 10.04 13.16 4.10
N TRP A 130 9.00 12.42 4.49
CA TRP A 130 8.18 11.66 3.57
C TRP A 130 7.36 12.55 2.63
N SER A 131 6.53 13.45 3.17
CA SER A 131 5.56 14.21 2.37
C SER A 131 6.11 15.38 1.57
N GLU A 132 7.25 15.98 1.98
CA GLU A 132 7.81 17.18 1.35
C GLU A 132 9.06 16.91 0.50
N LEU A 133 9.73 15.77 0.73
CA LEU A 133 10.97 15.38 0.05
C LEU A 133 10.92 13.97 -0.57
N ASP A 134 9.91 13.15 -0.23
CA ASP A 134 9.83 11.73 -0.62
C ASP A 134 11.12 10.98 -0.22
N VAL A 135 11.50 11.14 1.05
CA VAL A 135 12.61 10.45 1.70
C VAL A 135 12.03 9.47 2.70
N ILE A 136 12.48 8.21 2.68
CA ILE A 136 12.02 7.19 3.64
C ILE A 136 12.66 7.45 5.02
N PRO A 137 11.87 7.78 6.06
CA PRO A 137 12.38 8.04 7.39
C PRO A 137 12.52 6.72 8.15
N ILE A 138 13.74 6.36 8.56
CA ILE A 138 14.07 5.13 9.29
C ILE A 138 14.38 5.47 10.76
N VAL A 139 13.49 5.09 11.66
CA VAL A 139 13.64 5.30 13.10
C VAL A 139 14.30 4.07 13.72
N LEU A 140 15.60 4.16 14.01
CA LEU A 140 16.38 3.12 14.66
C LEU A 140 15.99 3.01 16.13
N ARG A 141 15.51 1.83 16.53
CA ARG A 141 15.18 1.51 17.92
C ARG A 141 16.44 1.20 18.73
N LYS A 142 16.38 1.47 20.04
CA LYS A 142 17.30 0.87 21.01
C LYS A 142 17.03 -0.64 21.01
N SER A 143 18.08 -1.45 21.10
CA SER A 143 17.96 -2.90 20.99
C SER A 143 17.18 -3.50 22.17
N GLU A 144 15.90 -3.81 21.95
CA GLU A 144 15.19 -4.79 22.75
C GLU A 144 15.71 -6.20 22.39
N GLU A 145 15.68 -7.11 23.36
CA GLU A 145 16.47 -8.34 23.34
C GLU A 145 16.19 -9.26 22.12
N LYS A 146 17.27 -9.70 21.46
CA LYS A 146 17.32 -10.84 20.51
C LYS A 146 16.53 -10.68 19.19
N LEU A 147 16.93 -9.72 18.36
CA LEU A 147 16.72 -9.75 16.90
C LEU A 147 18.06 -9.95 16.18
N SER A 148 18.09 -10.76 15.11
CA SER A 148 19.33 -11.12 14.40
C SER A 148 19.81 -10.09 13.37
N TRP A 149 19.23 -8.90 13.38
CA TRP A 149 19.55 -7.80 12.47
C TRP A 149 19.85 -6.53 13.27
N GLY A 150 21.06 -6.01 13.10
CA GLY A 150 21.52 -4.81 13.79
C GLY A 150 21.96 -5.05 15.23
N MET A 151 23.11 -5.72 15.41
CA MET A 151 23.86 -5.65 16.66
C MET A 151 24.11 -4.16 17.01
N PHE A 152 23.47 -3.72 18.10
CA PHE A 152 23.84 -2.51 18.83
C PHE A 152 24.67 -3.02 20.00
N GLU A 153 25.99 -2.87 19.94
CA GLU A 153 26.76 -2.95 21.18
C GLU A 153 26.39 -1.76 22.04
N GLU A 154 26.04 -2.10 23.28
CA GLU A 154 25.56 -1.19 24.30
C GLU A 154 26.63 -0.12 24.56
N GLN A 155 26.24 1.15 24.36
CA GLN A 155 26.93 2.34 24.85
C GLN A 155 28.48 2.27 24.79
N LEU A 156 29.07 2.83 23.74
CA LEU A 156 30.35 3.52 23.92
C LEU A 156 30.05 4.85 24.64
N PRO A 157 30.29 5.03 25.96
CA PRO A 157 30.04 6.29 26.67
C PRO A 157 30.97 7.44 26.23
N ARG A 158 31.71 7.25 25.12
CA ARG A 158 32.65 8.19 24.52
C ARG A 158 32.42 8.41 23.02
N ALA A 159 31.44 7.74 22.39
CA ALA A 159 31.19 7.91 20.97
C ALA A 159 30.87 9.38 20.64
N SER A 160 31.63 9.94 19.72
CA SER A 160 31.43 11.32 19.27
C SER A 160 30.22 11.42 18.33
N LEU A 161 29.73 12.65 18.11
CA LEU A 161 28.45 12.84 17.41
C LEU A 161 28.56 12.47 15.92
N ASP A 162 29.73 12.69 15.32
CA ASP A 162 30.14 12.22 14.00
C ASP A 162 30.14 10.69 13.88
N GLU A 163 30.83 9.96 14.78
CA GLU A 163 30.84 8.49 14.80
C GLU A 163 29.43 7.90 14.88
N LEU A 164 28.58 8.47 15.74
CA LEU A 164 27.19 8.06 15.89
C LEU A 164 26.39 8.31 14.60
N THR A 165 26.55 9.47 13.97
CA THR A 165 25.81 9.87 12.77
C THR A 165 26.23 9.04 11.55
N GLU A 166 27.53 8.81 11.38
CA GLU A 166 28.10 8.00 10.30
C GLU A 166 27.69 6.51 10.45
N SER A 167 27.62 6.00 11.69
CA SER A 167 27.05 4.69 12.01
C SER A 167 25.56 4.58 11.70
N ILE A 168 24.77 5.62 12.00
CA ILE A 168 23.34 5.70 11.65
C ILE A 168 23.16 5.72 10.12
N ALA A 169 23.96 6.50 9.39
CA ALA A 169 23.91 6.55 7.93
C ALA A 169 24.24 5.19 7.29
N ARG A 170 25.27 4.48 7.79
CA ARG A 170 25.58 3.10 7.36
C ARG A 170 24.45 2.11 7.67
N LYS A 171 23.73 2.28 8.78
CA LYS A 171 22.56 1.46 9.13
C LYS A 171 21.35 1.75 8.25
N CYS A 172 21.17 3.00 7.78
CA CYS A 172 20.12 3.38 6.83
C CYS A 172 20.11 2.48 5.60
N ILE A 173 21.28 2.33 4.97
CA ILE A 173 21.47 1.56 3.71
C ILE A 173 21.01 0.11 3.85
N ARG A 174 21.12 -0.50 5.05
CA ARG A 174 20.76 -1.91 5.28
C ARG A 174 19.28 -2.23 5.10
N PHE A 175 18.41 -1.23 5.14
CA PHE A 175 16.97 -1.41 4.91
C PHE A 175 16.63 -1.52 3.42
N PHE A 176 17.57 -1.21 2.52
CA PHE A 176 17.35 -1.10 1.08
C PHE A 176 17.97 -2.27 0.31
N GLY A 177 17.22 -2.79 -0.66
CA GLY A 177 17.73 -3.77 -1.61
C GLY A 177 18.56 -3.15 -2.74
N PRO A 178 19.10 -3.98 -3.67
CA PRO A 178 19.81 -3.50 -4.86
C PRO A 178 18.97 -2.59 -5.78
N THR A 179 17.65 -2.62 -5.65
CA THR A 179 16.68 -1.77 -6.37
C THR A 179 16.38 -0.45 -5.65
N HIS A 180 17.05 -0.17 -4.53
CA HIS A 180 16.82 1.00 -3.67
C HIS A 180 15.40 1.12 -3.09
N ALA A 181 14.59 0.06 -3.16
CA ALA A 181 13.35 -0.08 -2.40
C ALA A 181 13.63 -0.72 -1.03
N PRO A 182 12.85 -0.40 0.03
CA PRO A 182 12.90 -1.13 1.29
C PRO A 182 12.68 -2.63 1.09
N VAL A 183 13.50 -3.47 1.73
CA VAL A 183 13.36 -4.94 1.65
C VAL A 183 12.17 -5.37 2.52
N PRO A 184 11.10 -5.97 1.95
CA PRO A 184 9.95 -6.40 2.74
C PRO A 184 10.23 -7.77 3.37
N GLU A 185 10.42 -7.79 4.69
CA GLU A 185 10.86 -8.98 5.43
C GLU A 185 9.69 -9.85 5.94
N ILE A 186 9.97 -11.15 6.08
CA ILE A 186 9.06 -12.15 6.65
C ILE A 186 9.70 -12.73 7.90
N GLY A 187 9.19 -12.31 9.06
CA GLY A 187 9.66 -12.71 10.37
C GLY A 187 9.27 -14.12 10.78
N GLY A 188 9.32 -14.36 12.09
CA GLY A 188 8.93 -15.62 12.70
C GLY A 188 7.49 -16.02 12.32
N ARG A 189 7.29 -17.32 12.02
CA ARG A 189 5.97 -17.91 11.69
C ARG A 189 5.25 -17.28 10.50
N GLY A 190 5.98 -16.60 9.60
CA GLY A 190 5.37 -15.97 8.43
C GLY A 190 4.74 -14.60 8.71
N LEU A 191 5.00 -13.99 9.88
CA LEU A 191 4.59 -12.60 10.15
C LEU A 191 5.23 -11.67 9.12
N VAL A 192 4.45 -10.81 8.48
CA VAL A 192 4.98 -9.77 7.58
C VAL A 192 5.47 -8.60 8.39
N GLU A 193 6.75 -8.26 8.27
CA GLU A 193 7.37 -7.15 9.01
C GLU A 193 7.18 -5.83 8.26
N VAL A 194 5.91 -5.41 8.18
CA VAL A 194 5.46 -4.14 7.59
C VAL A 194 6.34 -2.98 8.05
N ASP A 195 6.74 -2.12 7.12
CA ASP A 195 7.63 -0.96 7.37
C ASP A 195 8.97 -1.34 8.02
N ALA A 196 9.51 -2.51 7.66
CA ALA A 196 10.65 -3.15 8.30
C ALA A 196 10.47 -3.22 9.82
N ALA A 197 9.43 -3.95 10.26
CA ALA A 197 8.99 -4.03 11.65
C ALA A 197 8.65 -2.66 12.29
N PHE A 198 8.08 -1.74 11.50
CA PHE A 198 7.78 -0.35 11.82
C PHE A 198 9.01 0.51 12.22
N HIS A 199 10.18 0.22 11.64
CA HIS A 199 11.30 1.17 11.64
C HIS A 199 11.01 2.33 10.69
N VAL A 200 10.34 2.09 9.56
CA VAL A 200 9.89 3.15 8.65
C VAL A 200 8.64 3.85 9.22
N GLN A 201 8.66 5.18 9.33
CA GLN A 201 7.60 5.97 9.99
C GLN A 201 7.08 7.13 9.13
N ILE A 202 6.34 6.82 8.07
CA ILE A 202 5.94 7.82 7.05
C ILE A 202 4.76 8.74 7.42
N ALA A 203 3.92 8.39 8.42
CA ALA A 203 2.72 9.17 8.75
C ALA A 203 2.28 8.99 10.22
N ARG A 204 1.69 10.03 10.80
CA ARG A 204 1.12 9.99 12.17
C ARG A 204 -0.41 9.92 12.14
N LEU A 205 -1.00 9.67 13.30
CA LEU A 205 -2.45 9.64 13.51
C LEU A 205 -3.13 10.95 13.04
N ALA A 206 -2.53 12.10 13.35
CA ALA A 206 -3.02 13.41 12.94
C ALA A 206 -2.93 13.67 11.42
N ASP A 207 -2.08 12.92 10.70
CA ASP A 207 -1.96 13.03 9.25
C ASP A 207 -3.02 12.16 8.57
N TYR A 208 -3.30 10.96 9.09
CA TYR A 208 -4.45 10.16 8.68
C TYR A 208 -5.80 10.87 8.93
N GLN A 209 -5.94 11.62 10.02
CA GLN A 209 -7.16 12.40 10.30
C GLN A 209 -7.49 13.40 9.19
N LYS A 210 -6.48 13.95 8.50
CA LYS A 210 -6.67 14.90 7.39
C LYS A 210 -7.13 14.23 6.09
N THR A 211 -7.09 12.89 6.01
CA THR A 211 -7.42 12.13 4.79
C THR A 211 -8.89 11.73 4.68
N VAL A 212 -9.71 12.04 5.69
CA VAL A 212 -11.14 11.68 5.76
C VAL A 212 -11.99 12.76 6.41
N GLY A 213 -13.30 12.69 6.21
CA GLY A 213 -14.28 13.52 6.90
C GLY A 213 -14.35 13.26 8.41
N THR A 214 -14.86 14.25 9.15
CA THR A 214 -15.00 14.20 10.61
C THR A 214 -15.88 13.05 11.09
N ALA A 215 -16.96 12.72 10.36
CA ALA A 215 -17.87 11.61 10.65
C ALA A 215 -17.16 10.24 10.55
N THR A 216 -16.42 10.00 9.46
CA THR A 216 -15.58 8.80 9.30
C THR A 216 -14.52 8.70 10.41
N TRP A 217 -13.91 9.83 10.80
CA TRP A 217 -12.95 9.87 11.91
C TRP A 217 -13.60 9.56 13.27
N ALA A 218 -14.78 10.10 13.56
CA ALA A 218 -15.52 9.80 14.78
C ALA A 218 -15.90 8.31 14.87
N ALA A 219 -16.41 7.74 13.76
CA ALA A 219 -16.75 6.33 13.64
C ALA A 219 -15.54 5.43 13.90
N ILE A 220 -14.36 5.74 13.34
CA ILE A 220 -13.19 4.87 13.55
C ILE A 220 -12.60 4.98 14.96
N GLN A 221 -12.63 6.18 15.57
CA GLN A 221 -12.21 6.37 16.97
C GLN A 221 -13.08 5.58 17.95
N LYS A 222 -14.40 5.43 17.67
CA LYS A 222 -15.32 4.60 18.45
C LYS A 222 -14.86 3.13 18.50
N TYR A 223 -14.69 2.50 17.33
CA TYR A 223 -14.30 1.08 17.28
C TYR A 223 -12.85 0.84 17.69
N ALA A 224 -11.94 1.77 17.40
CA ALA A 224 -10.56 1.70 17.89
C ALA A 224 -10.52 1.67 19.43
N SER A 225 -11.23 2.60 20.08
CA SER A 225 -11.32 2.70 21.54
C SER A 225 -11.91 1.43 22.19
N ASP A 226 -12.91 0.81 21.55
CA ASP A 226 -13.52 -0.44 22.02
C ASP A 226 -12.54 -1.63 21.90
N LEU A 227 -11.93 -1.81 20.73
CA LEU A 227 -10.98 -2.89 20.47
C LEU A 227 -9.72 -2.79 21.35
N GLN A 228 -9.21 -1.58 21.60
CA GLN A 228 -8.12 -1.33 22.54
C GLN A 228 -8.50 -1.74 23.97
N LYS A 229 -9.65 -1.28 24.48
CA LYS A 229 -10.13 -1.59 25.83
C LYS A 229 -10.29 -3.09 26.06
N ARG A 230 -10.75 -3.82 25.03
CA ARG A 230 -10.95 -5.28 25.06
C ARG A 230 -9.74 -6.09 24.61
N ARG A 231 -8.64 -5.43 24.23
CA ARG A 231 -7.37 -6.01 23.74
C ARG A 231 -7.54 -7.04 22.62
N VAL A 232 -8.45 -6.77 21.69
CA VAL A 232 -8.84 -7.70 20.61
C VAL A 232 -7.71 -7.84 19.59
N LYS A 233 -7.37 -9.09 19.26
CA LYS A 233 -6.33 -9.46 18.29
C LYS A 233 -6.94 -9.84 16.94
N ILE A 234 -6.46 -9.22 15.87
CA ILE A 234 -6.93 -9.47 14.51
C ILE A 234 -5.77 -10.02 13.67
N ALA A 235 -5.97 -11.18 13.03
CA ALA A 235 -4.96 -11.80 12.16
C ALA A 235 -5.45 -11.93 10.72
N PHE A 236 -4.72 -11.32 9.79
CA PHE A 236 -4.92 -11.46 8.34
C PHE A 236 -3.97 -12.51 7.77
N PHE A 237 -4.46 -13.33 6.84
CA PHE A 237 -3.68 -14.34 6.12
C PHE A 237 -3.83 -14.13 4.61
N SER A 238 -2.71 -13.91 3.90
CA SER A 238 -2.69 -13.80 2.43
C SER A 238 -1.55 -14.63 1.82
N ALA A 239 -1.55 -14.82 0.50
CA ALA A 239 -0.57 -15.69 -0.18
C ALA A 239 0.84 -15.10 -0.33
N THR A 240 0.97 -13.77 -0.36
CA THR A 240 2.25 -13.07 -0.61
C THR A 240 2.34 -11.76 0.19
N PRO A 241 3.53 -11.39 0.72
CA PRO A 241 3.76 -10.10 1.39
C PRO A 241 4.12 -8.96 0.43
N GLN A 242 4.30 -9.27 -0.86
CA GLN A 242 4.78 -8.35 -1.90
C GLN A 242 4.06 -8.61 -3.23
N GLY A 243 3.80 -7.54 -3.98
CA GLY A 243 3.14 -7.60 -5.28
C GLY A 243 1.62 -7.80 -5.20
N GLY A 244 0.93 -7.30 -6.23
CA GLY A 244 -0.54 -7.29 -6.29
C GLY A 244 -1.20 -6.27 -5.34
N GLY A 245 -2.45 -5.91 -5.63
CA GLY A 245 -3.17 -4.89 -4.85
C GLY A 245 -3.35 -5.25 -3.36
N VAL A 246 -3.54 -6.54 -3.05
CA VAL A 246 -3.78 -7.00 -1.67
C VAL A 246 -2.61 -6.68 -0.75
N ALA A 247 -1.37 -6.93 -1.17
CA ALA A 247 -0.18 -6.64 -0.35
C ALA A 247 -0.08 -5.14 -0.02
N LEU A 248 -0.30 -4.26 -1.01
CA LEU A 248 -0.27 -2.80 -0.85
C LEU A 248 -1.32 -2.33 0.18
N MET A 249 -2.56 -2.82 0.06
CA MET A 249 -3.63 -2.53 1.00
C MET A 249 -3.29 -2.99 2.43
N ARG A 250 -2.64 -4.15 2.58
CA ARG A 250 -2.28 -4.70 3.90
C ARG A 250 -1.11 -3.96 4.55
N HIS A 251 -0.08 -3.54 3.81
CA HIS A 251 0.98 -2.66 4.34
C HIS A 251 0.39 -1.37 4.91
N ALA A 252 -0.46 -0.67 4.15
CA ALA A 252 -1.08 0.58 4.61
C ALA A 252 -2.00 0.39 5.83
N MET A 253 -2.83 -0.65 5.82
CA MET A 253 -3.76 -0.96 6.91
C MET A 253 -3.05 -1.37 8.20
N VAL A 254 -2.01 -2.21 8.12
CA VAL A 254 -1.22 -2.65 9.29
C VAL A 254 -0.44 -1.47 9.89
N ARG A 255 0.16 -0.61 9.05
CA ARG A 255 0.80 0.65 9.46
C ARG A 255 -0.17 1.55 10.21
N PHE A 256 -1.35 1.81 9.64
CA PHE A 256 -2.36 2.64 10.27
C PHE A 256 -2.89 2.03 11.58
N ALA A 257 -3.17 0.72 11.62
CA ALA A 257 -3.58 0.02 12.82
C ALA A 257 -2.52 0.10 13.95
N LYS A 258 -1.22 0.02 13.62
CA LYS A 258 -0.13 0.21 14.58
C LYS A 258 -0.12 1.62 15.18
N VAL A 259 -0.29 2.65 14.36
CA VAL A 259 -0.39 4.06 14.80
C VAL A 259 -1.67 4.33 15.60
N LEU A 260 -2.74 3.58 15.31
CA LEU A 260 -4.01 3.58 16.04
C LEU A 260 -3.99 2.69 17.29
N GLY A 261 -2.89 2.00 17.60
CA GLY A 261 -2.75 1.15 18.80
C GLY A 261 -3.57 -0.14 18.81
N ILE A 262 -3.94 -0.68 17.63
CA ILE A 262 -4.70 -1.92 17.48
C ILE A 262 -3.74 -3.10 17.24
N ASP A 263 -3.96 -4.24 17.90
CA ASP A 263 -3.19 -5.47 17.66
C ASP A 263 -3.71 -6.20 16.40
N LEU A 264 -3.36 -5.62 15.24
CA LEU A 264 -3.63 -6.16 13.91
C LEU A 264 -2.33 -6.69 13.32
N ARG A 265 -2.28 -7.99 13.02
CA ARG A 265 -1.10 -8.67 12.44
C ARG A 265 -1.44 -9.33 11.11
N TRP A 266 -0.44 -9.47 10.25
CA TRP A 266 -0.57 -10.06 8.92
C TRP A 266 0.46 -11.17 8.72
N TYR A 267 0.00 -12.32 8.24
CA TYR A 267 0.77 -13.54 8.05
C TYR A 267 0.70 -14.03 6.62
N VAL A 268 1.79 -14.62 6.15
CA VAL A 268 1.93 -15.26 4.83
C VAL A 268 2.55 -16.66 4.98
N PRO A 269 2.14 -17.64 4.17
CA PRO A 269 2.68 -18.99 4.21
C PRO A 269 4.13 -19.03 3.70
N ARG A 270 4.88 -20.06 4.08
CA ARG A 270 6.18 -20.33 3.46
C ARG A 270 5.97 -20.84 2.03
N PRO A 271 6.70 -20.30 1.03
CA PRO A 271 6.52 -20.64 -0.38
C PRO A 271 6.86 -22.11 -0.65
N ARG A 272 6.08 -22.76 -1.52
CA ARG A 272 6.34 -24.11 -2.04
C ARG A 272 6.34 -24.08 -3.57
N HIS A 273 7.37 -24.67 -4.18
CA HIS A 273 7.49 -24.72 -5.64
C HIS A 273 6.26 -25.39 -6.28
N GLY A 274 5.82 -24.87 -7.43
CA GLY A 274 4.62 -25.33 -8.14
C GLY A 274 3.28 -24.77 -7.62
N ILE A 275 3.14 -24.53 -6.31
CA ILE A 275 1.87 -24.06 -5.73
C ILE A 275 1.42 -22.71 -6.30
N PHE A 276 2.33 -21.74 -6.50
CA PHE A 276 1.96 -20.44 -7.07
C PHE A 276 1.41 -20.53 -8.51
N ARG A 277 1.88 -21.52 -9.30
CA ARG A 277 1.35 -21.78 -10.64
C ARG A 277 -0.08 -22.34 -10.56
N ILE A 278 -0.34 -23.21 -9.59
CA ILE A 278 -1.68 -23.73 -9.32
C ILE A 278 -2.62 -22.59 -8.89
N THR A 279 -2.19 -21.70 -7.99
CA THR A 279 -3.03 -20.58 -7.54
C THR A 279 -3.29 -19.54 -8.63
N LYS A 280 -2.29 -19.20 -9.47
CA LYS A 280 -2.45 -18.29 -10.62
C LYS A 280 -3.33 -18.92 -11.71
N ASN A 281 -3.19 -20.21 -12.00
CA ASN A 281 -4.10 -20.94 -12.89
C ASN A 281 -5.54 -20.90 -12.38
N ASN A 282 -5.76 -21.19 -11.09
CA ASN A 282 -7.08 -21.14 -10.46
C ASN A 282 -7.69 -19.72 -10.47
N HIS A 283 -6.90 -18.70 -10.14
CA HIS A 283 -7.28 -17.28 -10.28
C HIS A 283 -7.73 -16.97 -11.71
N ASN A 284 -6.94 -17.39 -12.70
CA ASN A 284 -7.25 -17.15 -14.12
C ASN A 284 -8.49 -17.93 -14.59
N ILE A 285 -8.74 -19.12 -14.05
CA ILE A 285 -9.98 -19.87 -14.28
C ILE A 285 -11.17 -19.07 -13.74
N LEU A 286 -11.16 -18.70 -12.46
CA LEU A 286 -12.28 -18.00 -11.79
C LEU A 286 -12.63 -16.65 -12.45
N GLN A 287 -11.65 -15.93 -13.00
CA GLN A 287 -11.86 -14.71 -13.78
C GLN A 287 -12.34 -14.93 -15.23
N GLY A 288 -12.31 -16.17 -15.73
CA GLY A 288 -12.64 -16.48 -17.11
C GLY A 288 -11.57 -16.01 -18.12
N VAL A 289 -10.30 -15.97 -17.71
CA VAL A 289 -9.16 -15.61 -18.57
C VAL A 289 -8.26 -16.80 -18.93
N ALA A 290 -8.38 -17.92 -18.23
CA ALA A 290 -7.65 -19.13 -18.54
C ALA A 290 -8.07 -19.75 -19.89
N HIS A 291 -7.12 -20.40 -20.56
CA HIS A 291 -7.40 -21.18 -21.78
C HIS A 291 -8.41 -22.31 -21.46
N PRO A 292 -9.41 -22.60 -22.32
CA PRO A 292 -10.52 -23.52 -22.00
C PRO A 292 -10.12 -24.96 -21.61
N GLY A 293 -8.93 -25.40 -22.02
CA GLY A 293 -8.36 -26.71 -21.63
C GLY A 293 -7.73 -26.77 -20.24
N ILE A 294 -7.54 -25.64 -19.55
CA ILE A 294 -6.97 -25.58 -18.20
C ILE A 294 -8.10 -25.71 -17.17
N ARG A 295 -8.03 -26.72 -16.30
CA ARG A 295 -8.99 -26.99 -15.22
C ARG A 295 -8.25 -27.11 -13.89
N PHE A 296 -8.93 -26.77 -12.78
CA PHE A 296 -8.42 -26.96 -11.43
C PHE A 296 -8.80 -28.37 -10.96
N THR A 297 -7.83 -29.29 -10.94
CA THR A 297 -8.11 -30.72 -10.71
C THR A 297 -8.19 -31.06 -9.22
N ALA A 298 -8.68 -32.26 -8.91
CA ALA A 298 -8.64 -32.79 -7.54
C ALA A 298 -7.20 -32.91 -6.98
N ALA A 299 -6.21 -33.17 -7.85
CA ALA A 299 -4.79 -33.23 -7.46
C ALA A 299 -4.21 -31.83 -7.16
N ASP A 300 -4.65 -30.81 -7.91
CA ASP A 300 -4.30 -29.40 -7.64
C ASP A 300 -4.90 -28.94 -6.30
N ARG A 301 -6.19 -29.26 -6.08
CA ARG A 301 -6.90 -29.05 -4.81
C ARG A 301 -6.16 -29.69 -3.64
N ASP A 302 -5.82 -30.97 -3.74
CA ASP A 302 -5.15 -31.68 -2.64
C ASP A 302 -3.75 -31.13 -2.39
N SER A 303 -2.99 -30.82 -3.45
CA SER A 303 -1.67 -30.16 -3.33
C SER A 303 -1.74 -28.80 -2.62
N LEU A 304 -2.77 -28.01 -2.93
CA LEU A 304 -3.00 -26.69 -2.33
C LEU A 304 -3.48 -26.80 -0.88
N ARG A 305 -4.44 -27.69 -0.60
CA ARG A 305 -4.91 -28.02 0.76
C ARG A 305 -3.74 -28.48 1.65
N ASP A 306 -2.94 -29.43 1.18
CA ASP A 306 -1.88 -30.03 1.98
C ASP A 306 -0.77 -29.00 2.28
N TRP A 307 -0.48 -28.08 1.35
CA TRP A 307 0.41 -26.93 1.62
C TRP A 307 -0.16 -25.97 2.68
N VAL A 308 -1.47 -25.74 2.69
CA VAL A 308 -2.14 -24.91 3.71
C VAL A 308 -2.08 -25.57 5.09
N ILE A 309 -2.41 -26.86 5.18
CA ILE A 309 -2.36 -27.65 6.43
C ILE A 309 -0.93 -27.65 6.97
N ASP A 310 0.06 -27.98 6.14
CA ASP A 310 1.47 -28.08 6.54
C ASP A 310 2.02 -26.75 7.09
N ASN A 311 1.64 -25.61 6.50
CA ASN A 311 1.97 -24.29 7.05
C ASN A 311 1.27 -24.02 8.38
N ALA A 312 -0.02 -24.34 8.48
CA ALA A 312 -0.80 -24.10 9.68
C ALA A 312 -0.26 -24.90 10.88
N GLU A 313 0.04 -26.19 10.70
CA GLU A 313 0.55 -27.06 11.76
C GLU A 313 1.98 -26.70 12.18
N ARG A 314 2.89 -26.43 11.22
CA ARG A 314 4.30 -26.11 11.53
C ARG A 314 4.47 -24.75 12.20
N TYR A 315 3.67 -23.76 11.82
CA TYR A 315 3.94 -22.35 12.15
C TYR A 315 2.82 -21.65 12.92
N TRP A 316 1.55 -21.95 12.65
CA TRP A 316 0.42 -21.13 13.16
C TRP A 316 -0.33 -21.74 14.34
N PHE A 317 -0.32 -23.08 14.47
CA PHE A 317 -0.84 -23.84 15.60
C PHE A 317 0.26 -24.26 16.61
N LYS A 318 1.42 -23.60 16.58
CA LYS A 318 2.54 -23.89 17.48
C LYS A 318 2.56 -22.94 18.67
N GLY A 319 2.29 -23.47 19.86
CA GLY A 319 2.36 -22.76 21.14
C GLY A 319 2.79 -23.66 22.29
N THR A 320 3.00 -23.08 23.47
CA THR A 320 3.08 -23.81 24.73
C THR A 320 1.66 -24.04 25.23
N PRO A 321 1.16 -25.29 25.28
CA PRO A 321 -0.21 -25.58 25.71
C PRO A 321 -0.39 -25.27 27.20
N LEU A 322 -1.59 -24.82 27.57
CA LEU A 322 -1.97 -24.58 28.95
C LEU A 322 -2.17 -25.91 29.72
N PRO A 323 -2.06 -25.90 31.07
CA PRO A 323 -2.45 -27.05 31.88
C PRO A 323 -3.91 -27.46 31.61
N PRO A 324 -4.26 -28.76 31.50
CA PRO A 324 -5.58 -29.19 31.04
C PRO A 324 -6.77 -28.66 31.86
N TRP A 325 -6.58 -28.47 33.17
CA TRP A 325 -7.61 -27.87 34.03
C TRP A 325 -7.87 -26.39 33.68
N LEU A 326 -6.83 -25.66 33.27
CA LEU A 326 -6.95 -24.24 32.93
C LEU A 326 -7.61 -24.09 31.56
N ASP A 327 -7.30 -24.97 30.60
CA ASP A 327 -7.94 -24.98 29.28
C ASP A 327 -9.45 -25.28 29.32
N GLN A 328 -9.93 -26.08 30.30
CA GLN A 328 -11.36 -26.32 30.48
C GLN A 328 -12.14 -25.08 30.96
N PHE A 329 -11.54 -24.24 31.82
CA PHE A 329 -12.17 -23.04 32.37
C PHE A 329 -11.86 -21.76 31.57
N ALA A 330 -10.72 -21.69 30.89
CA ALA A 330 -10.25 -20.52 30.18
C ALA A 330 -11.25 -19.96 29.13
N PRO A 331 -11.94 -20.75 28.29
CA PRO A 331 -12.94 -20.23 27.34
C PRO A 331 -14.04 -19.40 28.01
N HIS A 332 -14.46 -19.80 29.21
CA HIS A 332 -15.53 -19.16 29.97
C HIS A 332 -15.05 -17.87 30.67
N VAL A 333 -13.84 -17.89 31.23
CA VAL A 333 -13.27 -16.76 31.99
C VAL A 333 -12.61 -15.72 31.08
N TYR A 334 -12.06 -16.12 29.93
CA TYR A 334 -11.29 -15.25 29.04
C TYR A 334 -12.09 -14.03 28.56
N LYS A 335 -13.37 -14.20 28.20
CA LYS A 335 -14.24 -13.07 27.79
C LYS A 335 -14.49 -12.04 28.90
N TRP A 336 -14.39 -12.44 30.17
CA TRP A 336 -14.47 -11.52 31.30
C TRP A 336 -13.10 -10.89 31.58
N ALA A 337 -12.03 -11.69 31.56
CA ALA A 337 -10.66 -11.27 31.83
C ALA A 337 -10.10 -10.32 30.76
N SER A 338 -10.45 -10.49 29.47
CA SER A 338 -10.06 -9.56 28.40
C SER A 338 -10.73 -8.18 28.55
N ARG A 339 -11.90 -8.11 29.20
CA ARG A 339 -12.66 -6.87 29.45
C ARG A 339 -12.31 -6.17 30.76
N HIS A 340 -12.00 -6.91 31.83
CA HIS A 340 -11.83 -6.34 33.19
C HIS A 340 -10.51 -6.74 33.89
N GLY A 341 -9.71 -7.62 33.29
CA GLY A 341 -8.52 -8.20 33.90
C GLY A 341 -7.21 -7.49 33.59
N ALA A 342 -6.20 -7.83 34.39
CA ALA A 342 -4.80 -7.50 34.11
C ALA A 342 -4.38 -8.08 32.74
N PRO A 343 -3.41 -7.45 32.04
CA PRO A 343 -2.91 -7.99 30.78
C PRO A 343 -2.32 -9.40 30.98
N PRO A 344 -2.47 -10.31 30.01
CA PRO A 344 -1.90 -11.65 30.12
C PRO A 344 -0.36 -11.58 30.18
N PRO A 345 0.32 -12.55 30.82
CA PRO A 345 1.77 -12.56 30.92
C PRO A 345 2.46 -12.55 29.54
N ALA A 346 3.60 -11.90 29.40
CA ALA A 346 4.30 -11.75 28.11
C ALA A 346 4.72 -13.08 27.42
N TRP A 347 4.72 -14.22 28.13
CA TRP A 347 4.92 -15.54 27.51
C TRP A 347 3.71 -16.04 26.72
N PHE A 348 2.51 -15.56 27.05
CA PHE A 348 1.24 -15.89 26.37
C PHE A 348 1.20 -15.37 24.92
N GLU A 349 1.85 -14.23 24.66
CA GLU A 349 1.97 -13.67 23.30
C GLU A 349 2.95 -14.43 22.40
N LYS A 350 3.70 -15.38 22.95
CA LYS A 350 4.67 -16.19 22.20
C LYS A 350 4.02 -17.39 21.50
N ASN A 351 2.71 -17.55 21.54
CA ASN A 351 1.97 -18.62 20.87
C ASN A 351 1.61 -18.27 19.41
N GLY A 352 1.27 -19.28 18.60
CA GLY A 352 0.95 -19.11 17.18
C GLY A 352 -0.39 -18.40 16.95
N PRO A 353 -0.57 -17.63 15.86
CA PRO A 353 -1.76 -16.80 15.64
C PRO A 353 -3.08 -17.59 15.54
N LEU A 354 -3.03 -18.87 15.18
CA LEU A 354 -4.22 -19.72 15.07
C LEU A 354 -4.47 -20.59 16.32
N MET A 355 -3.65 -20.48 17.36
CA MET A 355 -3.99 -21.00 18.69
C MET A 355 -5.33 -20.39 19.18
N PRO A 356 -6.02 -20.99 20.16
CA PRO A 356 -7.19 -20.37 20.77
C PRO A 356 -6.89 -18.95 21.30
N PRO A 357 -7.88 -18.04 21.33
CA PRO A 357 -7.68 -16.69 21.87
C PRO A 357 -7.20 -16.70 23.33
N TRP A 358 -7.73 -17.62 24.13
CA TRP A 358 -7.33 -17.86 25.51
C TRP A 358 -5.99 -18.59 25.68
N GLU A 359 -5.29 -18.89 24.58
CA GLU A 359 -3.87 -19.28 24.55
C GLU A 359 -3.00 -18.22 23.86
N GLY A 360 -3.55 -17.03 23.56
CA GLY A 360 -2.82 -15.89 23.00
C GLY A 360 -2.89 -15.73 21.48
N GLY A 361 -3.61 -16.62 20.78
CA GLY A 361 -3.91 -16.48 19.36
C GLY A 361 -4.91 -15.35 19.05
N ALA A 362 -5.29 -15.21 17.78
CA ALA A 362 -6.19 -14.15 17.34
C ALA A 362 -7.66 -14.43 17.68
N ASP A 363 -8.37 -13.38 18.13
CA ASP A 363 -9.82 -13.38 18.37
C ASP A 363 -10.61 -13.41 17.05
N VAL A 364 -10.12 -12.71 16.03
CA VAL A 364 -10.77 -12.60 14.71
C VAL A 364 -9.74 -12.93 13.63
N VAL A 365 -10.09 -13.86 12.75
CA VAL A 365 -9.23 -14.28 11.64
C VAL A 365 -9.83 -13.84 10.31
N VAL A 366 -9.01 -13.26 9.43
CA VAL A 366 -9.37 -12.88 8.07
C VAL A 366 -8.48 -13.63 7.08
N ILE A 367 -9.09 -14.25 6.08
CA ILE A 367 -8.39 -14.98 5.00
C ILE A 367 -8.65 -14.25 3.70
N ASP A 368 -7.59 -13.74 3.09
CA ASP A 368 -7.60 -13.07 1.80
C ASP A 368 -7.43 -14.09 0.66
N ASP A 369 -8.36 -14.03 -0.30
CA ASP A 369 -8.36 -14.70 -1.60
C ASP A 369 -8.36 -16.26 -1.59
N PRO A 370 -8.68 -16.92 -2.72
CA PRO A 370 -8.89 -18.37 -2.76
C PRO A 370 -7.61 -19.23 -2.69
N GLN A 371 -6.45 -18.70 -2.29
CA GLN A 371 -5.23 -19.50 -2.15
C GLN A 371 -5.19 -20.31 -0.84
N MET A 372 -5.86 -19.86 0.23
CA MET A 372 -5.82 -20.51 1.56
C MET A 372 -7.19 -20.81 2.21
N PRO A 373 -8.26 -21.19 1.47
CA PRO A 373 -9.58 -21.37 2.08
C PRO A 373 -9.63 -22.51 3.11
N TRP A 374 -8.78 -23.54 2.99
CA TRP A 374 -8.71 -24.66 3.94
C TRP A 374 -8.22 -24.30 5.34
N LEU A 375 -7.76 -23.06 5.58
CA LEU A 375 -7.59 -22.57 6.96
C LEU A 375 -8.91 -22.46 7.71
N ILE A 376 -10.02 -22.17 7.02
CA ILE A 376 -11.34 -21.99 7.63
C ILE A 376 -11.78 -23.26 8.41
N PRO A 377 -11.89 -24.46 7.79
CA PRO A 377 -12.28 -25.67 8.53
C PRO A 377 -11.27 -26.06 9.61
N LEU A 378 -9.96 -25.85 9.41
CA LEU A 378 -8.95 -26.10 10.45
C LEU A 378 -9.15 -25.21 11.69
N ILE A 379 -9.52 -23.95 11.49
CA ILE A 379 -9.84 -23.01 12.56
C ILE A 379 -11.14 -23.40 13.25
N LYS A 380 -12.20 -23.71 12.49
CA LYS A 380 -13.50 -24.09 13.04
C LYS A 380 -13.46 -25.42 13.79
N ALA A 381 -12.64 -26.39 13.37
CA ALA A 381 -12.44 -27.66 14.07
C ALA A 381 -11.81 -27.50 15.47
N ARG A 382 -10.97 -26.49 15.70
CA ARG A 382 -10.36 -26.21 17.02
C ARG A 382 -11.12 -25.18 17.85
N THR A 383 -11.73 -24.21 17.18
CA THR A 383 -12.44 -23.08 17.79
C THR A 383 -13.70 -22.78 16.97
N PRO A 384 -14.80 -23.53 17.16
CA PRO A 384 -16.01 -23.39 16.33
C PRO A 384 -16.60 -21.99 16.37
N ASP A 385 -16.65 -21.40 17.56
CA ASP A 385 -17.20 -20.06 17.82
C ASP A 385 -16.26 -18.92 17.44
N ARG A 386 -15.02 -19.19 16.98
CA ARG A 386 -14.10 -18.12 16.58
C ARG A 386 -14.56 -17.52 15.25
N PRO A 387 -14.71 -16.18 15.17
CA PRO A 387 -15.02 -15.50 13.92
C PRO A 387 -13.94 -15.66 12.85
N VAL A 388 -14.35 -16.12 11.66
CA VAL A 388 -13.53 -16.25 10.46
C VAL A 388 -14.21 -15.53 9.30
N ILE A 389 -13.53 -14.50 8.78
CA ILE A 389 -14.00 -13.71 7.62
C ILE A 389 -13.21 -14.16 6.39
N PHE A 390 -13.91 -14.54 5.32
CA PHE A 390 -13.29 -14.75 4.01
C PHE A 390 -13.43 -13.47 3.17
N ARG A 391 -12.32 -12.99 2.59
CA ARG A 391 -12.29 -11.79 1.76
C ARG A 391 -11.83 -12.13 0.35
N SER A 392 -12.68 -11.90 -0.63
CA SER A 392 -12.33 -11.99 -2.05
C SER A 392 -12.00 -10.62 -2.63
N HIS A 393 -10.85 -10.51 -3.30
CA HIS A 393 -10.40 -9.32 -4.03
C HIS A 393 -10.44 -9.53 -5.56
N ILE A 394 -10.90 -10.69 -6.03
CA ILE A 394 -10.89 -11.08 -7.45
C ILE A 394 -12.30 -11.03 -8.07
N GLN A 395 -12.36 -10.78 -9.38
CA GLN A 395 -13.57 -11.01 -10.16
C GLN A 395 -13.84 -12.52 -10.26
N ILE A 396 -14.76 -13.07 -9.47
CA ILE A 396 -15.28 -14.42 -9.69
C ILE A 396 -16.43 -14.32 -10.69
N ARG A 397 -16.32 -14.97 -11.86
CA ARG A 397 -17.38 -14.98 -12.88
C ARG A 397 -18.60 -15.78 -12.42
N SER A 398 -19.52 -15.15 -11.69
CA SER A 398 -20.75 -15.80 -11.16
C SER A 398 -21.51 -16.52 -12.27
N ASP A 399 -21.67 -15.89 -13.44
CA ASP A 399 -22.34 -16.46 -14.61
C ASP A 399 -21.74 -17.80 -15.08
N LEU A 400 -20.41 -17.93 -15.03
CA LEU A 400 -19.72 -19.16 -15.39
C LEU A 400 -19.71 -20.17 -14.23
N VAL A 401 -19.55 -19.71 -12.99
CA VAL A 401 -19.57 -20.55 -11.78
C VAL A 401 -20.94 -21.19 -11.56
N ASP A 402 -22.02 -20.44 -11.82
CA ASP A 402 -23.39 -20.93 -11.68
C ASP A 402 -23.82 -21.83 -12.86
N THR A 403 -22.97 -21.97 -13.90
CA THR A 403 -23.21 -22.84 -15.06
C THR A 403 -22.46 -24.18 -14.91
N PRO A 404 -23.15 -25.33 -14.76
CA PRO A 404 -22.49 -26.63 -14.57
C PRO A 404 -21.57 -27.05 -15.74
N GLY A 405 -20.46 -27.72 -15.42
CA GLY A 405 -19.50 -28.26 -16.41
C GLY A 405 -18.45 -27.27 -16.93
N THR A 406 -18.56 -25.99 -16.56
CA THR A 406 -17.50 -25.00 -16.79
C THR A 406 -16.29 -25.30 -15.88
N PRO A 407 -15.05 -24.96 -16.30
CA PRO A 407 -13.89 -24.99 -15.42
C PRO A 407 -14.08 -24.15 -14.14
N GLN A 408 -14.88 -23.08 -14.22
CA GLN A 408 -15.21 -22.19 -13.11
C GLN A 408 -16.09 -22.86 -12.05
N ALA A 409 -17.15 -23.56 -12.46
CA ALA A 409 -18.04 -24.27 -11.55
C ALA A 409 -17.31 -25.39 -10.78
N GLU A 410 -16.44 -26.14 -11.47
CA GLU A 410 -15.59 -27.17 -10.86
C GLU A 410 -14.58 -26.58 -9.87
N ALA A 411 -13.86 -25.53 -10.29
CA ALA A 411 -12.89 -24.85 -9.43
C ALA A 411 -13.55 -24.26 -8.18
N TRP A 412 -14.68 -23.56 -8.36
CA TRP A 412 -15.44 -22.99 -7.25
C TRP A 412 -16.01 -24.06 -6.33
N GLY A 413 -16.53 -25.17 -6.86
CA GLY A 413 -17.05 -26.27 -6.05
C GLY A 413 -16.04 -26.78 -5.02
N PHE A 414 -14.79 -27.02 -5.43
CA PHE A 414 -13.73 -27.46 -4.51
C PHE A 414 -13.33 -26.41 -3.45
N LEU A 415 -13.40 -25.12 -3.78
CA LEU A 415 -13.06 -24.04 -2.85
C LEU A 415 -14.21 -23.76 -1.88
N TRP A 416 -15.45 -23.81 -2.37
CA TRP A 416 -16.67 -23.55 -1.61
C TRP A 416 -16.88 -24.55 -0.48
N GLU A 417 -16.42 -25.80 -0.63
CA GLU A 417 -16.38 -26.80 0.44
C GLU A 417 -15.69 -26.29 1.71
N ALA A 418 -14.66 -25.43 1.61
CA ALA A 418 -14.02 -24.81 2.76
C ALA A 418 -14.56 -23.39 3.06
N ILE A 419 -14.86 -22.60 2.02
CA ILE A 419 -15.30 -21.19 2.19
C ILE A 419 -16.67 -21.10 2.87
N LYS A 420 -17.57 -22.07 2.68
CA LYS A 420 -18.93 -22.08 3.26
C LYS A 420 -18.96 -21.99 4.79
N GLU A 421 -17.89 -22.42 5.46
CA GLU A 421 -17.71 -22.40 6.92
C GLU A 421 -17.31 -21.03 7.49
N SER A 422 -16.96 -20.05 6.64
CA SER A 422 -16.71 -18.66 7.09
C SER A 422 -17.99 -18.03 7.65
N ASP A 423 -17.86 -17.16 8.64
CA ASP A 423 -19.01 -16.46 9.25
C ASP A 423 -19.49 -15.32 8.36
N ILE A 424 -18.55 -14.60 7.73
CA ILE A 424 -18.80 -13.51 6.77
C ILE A 424 -17.97 -13.72 5.50
N PHE A 425 -18.61 -13.53 4.36
CA PHE A 425 -17.98 -13.45 3.05
C PHE A 425 -17.99 -11.99 2.57
N VAL A 426 -16.80 -11.38 2.45
CA VAL A 426 -16.65 -10.00 1.98
C VAL A 426 -16.14 -10.00 0.54
N SER A 427 -16.80 -9.29 -0.36
CA SER A 427 -16.36 -9.12 -1.75
C SER A 427 -16.22 -7.65 -2.13
N HIS A 428 -15.62 -7.38 -3.29
CA HIS A 428 -15.78 -6.08 -3.92
C HIS A 428 -17.27 -5.79 -4.20
N PRO A 429 -17.69 -4.50 -4.17
CA PRO A 429 -19.08 -4.05 -4.36
C PRO A 429 -19.67 -4.25 -5.77
N VAL A 430 -19.47 -5.44 -6.36
CA VAL A 430 -19.99 -5.81 -7.68
C VAL A 430 -20.74 -7.14 -7.55
N ARG A 431 -22.07 -7.13 -7.72
CA ARG A 431 -22.92 -8.33 -7.52
C ARG A 431 -22.49 -9.50 -8.40
N ALA A 432 -22.04 -9.24 -9.62
CA ALA A 432 -21.57 -10.24 -10.58
C ALA A 432 -20.29 -10.98 -10.15
N PHE A 433 -19.57 -10.50 -9.13
CA PHE A 433 -18.35 -11.13 -8.60
C PHE A 433 -18.62 -12.16 -7.50
N VAL A 434 -19.89 -12.46 -7.22
CA VAL A 434 -20.29 -13.30 -6.08
C VAL A 434 -21.19 -14.43 -6.61
N PRO A 435 -20.73 -15.70 -6.61
CA PRO A 435 -21.55 -16.84 -7.00
C PRO A 435 -22.89 -16.92 -6.25
N GLN A 436 -23.93 -17.50 -6.88
CA GLN A 436 -25.24 -17.65 -6.24
C GLN A 436 -25.22 -18.58 -5.02
N THR A 437 -24.20 -19.44 -4.91
CA THR A 437 -24.00 -20.32 -3.75
C THR A 437 -23.70 -19.55 -2.45
N VAL A 438 -23.25 -18.29 -2.52
CA VAL A 438 -22.92 -17.48 -1.34
C VAL A 438 -24.21 -16.95 -0.69
N PRO A 439 -24.54 -17.32 0.56
CA PRO A 439 -25.76 -16.87 1.21
C PRO A 439 -25.74 -15.35 1.42
N ARG A 440 -26.81 -14.65 1.05
CA ARG A 440 -26.91 -13.19 1.21
C ARG A 440 -26.70 -12.74 2.66
N GLN A 441 -27.16 -13.53 3.63
CA GLN A 441 -26.98 -13.25 5.07
C GLN A 441 -25.50 -13.11 5.46
N LYS A 442 -24.59 -13.85 4.82
CA LYS A 442 -23.14 -13.78 5.07
C LYS A 442 -22.42 -12.75 4.22
N LEU A 443 -23.05 -12.21 3.17
CA LEU A 443 -22.40 -11.40 2.13
C LEU A 443 -22.34 -9.92 2.54
N GLY A 444 -21.12 -9.39 2.66
CA GLY A 444 -20.84 -7.96 2.81
C GLY A 444 -20.01 -7.38 1.66
N TYR A 445 -20.19 -6.09 1.37
CA TYR A 445 -19.41 -5.38 0.35
C TYR A 445 -18.40 -4.38 0.93
N LEU A 446 -17.20 -4.38 0.34
CA LEU A 446 -16.08 -3.49 0.71
C LEU A 446 -15.15 -3.21 -0.52
N PRO A 447 -14.84 -1.94 -0.84
CA PRO A 447 -13.93 -1.58 -1.95
C PRO A 447 -12.45 -1.84 -1.63
N ALA A 448 -11.54 -1.45 -2.54
CA ALA A 448 -10.09 -1.47 -2.31
C ALA A 448 -9.58 -0.22 -1.55
N THR A 449 -8.28 -0.18 -1.25
CA THR A 449 -7.62 0.91 -0.49
C THR A 449 -6.50 1.59 -1.27
N THR A 450 -6.33 2.90 -1.09
CA THR A 450 -5.40 3.82 -1.79
C THR A 450 -4.30 4.40 -0.85
N VAL A 451 -3.11 4.72 -1.37
CA VAL A 451 -1.93 5.32 -0.65
C VAL A 451 -1.33 6.50 -1.47
N LEU A 452 -0.74 7.55 -0.83
CA LEU A 452 -0.48 8.86 -1.48
C LEU A 452 0.76 9.68 -1.00
N THR A 453 1.58 10.29 -1.89
CA THR A 453 2.52 11.45 -1.67
C THR A 453 3.04 12.20 -2.95
N ASN A 454 2.60 13.44 -3.23
CA ASN A 454 2.85 14.14 -4.54
C ASN A 454 4.23 14.86 -4.71
N ILE A 455 4.83 14.85 -5.91
CA ILE A 455 6.07 15.60 -6.32
C ILE A 455 5.99 16.23 -7.76
N VAL A 456 6.99 17.03 -8.21
CA VAL A 456 6.84 18.20 -9.12
C VAL A 456 7.73 18.26 -10.42
N ILE A 457 7.46 17.51 -11.53
CA ILE A 457 8.01 17.74 -12.92
C ILE A 457 7.01 17.33 -14.07
N GLU A 458 6.93 18.11 -15.18
CA GLU A 458 6.26 17.96 -16.53
C GLU A 458 4.87 17.27 -16.74
N ASP A 459 4.24 17.48 -17.92
CA ASP A 459 2.90 16.99 -18.34
C ASP A 459 2.97 15.77 -19.30
N TYR A 460 2.34 14.65 -18.95
CA TYR A 460 2.24 13.45 -19.80
C TYR A 460 0.97 12.61 -19.54
N ILE A 461 0.65 11.66 -20.41
CA ILE A 461 -0.42 10.67 -20.20
C ILE A 461 0.21 9.41 -19.58
N VAL A 462 -0.44 8.79 -18.59
CA VAL A 462 0.08 7.56 -17.96
C VAL A 462 -0.95 6.43 -17.93
N GLN A 463 -0.51 5.18 -18.10
CA GLN A 463 -1.19 4.02 -17.53
C GLN A 463 -0.25 3.32 -16.55
N VAL A 464 -0.68 3.23 -15.27
CA VAL A 464 0.05 2.48 -14.24
C VAL A 464 -0.63 1.13 -14.06
N ALA A 465 -0.03 0.07 -14.61
CA ALA A 465 -0.61 -1.27 -14.58
C ALA A 465 0.44 -2.37 -14.63
N ARG A 466 0.09 -3.58 -14.16
CA ARG A 466 0.88 -4.79 -14.42
C ARG A 466 0.96 -5.05 -15.92
N PHE A 467 2.06 -5.64 -16.38
CA PHE A 467 2.18 -6.20 -17.72
C PHE A 467 1.41 -7.53 -17.85
N ASP A 468 0.08 -7.47 -17.67
CA ASP A 468 -0.83 -8.61 -17.75
C ASP A 468 -1.81 -8.40 -18.93
N PRO A 469 -2.20 -9.44 -19.70
CA PRO A 469 -3.08 -9.27 -20.87
C PRO A 469 -4.44 -8.62 -20.55
N SER A 470 -4.91 -8.70 -19.31
CA SER A 470 -6.14 -8.05 -18.86
C SER A 470 -6.06 -6.52 -18.75
N LYS A 471 -4.87 -5.93 -18.80
CA LYS A 471 -4.65 -4.49 -18.54
C LYS A 471 -4.72 -3.58 -19.79
N GLY A 472 -5.06 -4.12 -20.96
CA GLY A 472 -5.36 -3.33 -22.15
C GLY A 472 -4.20 -2.49 -22.70
N ILE A 473 -2.95 -2.90 -22.47
CA ILE A 473 -1.75 -2.20 -22.97
C ILE A 473 -1.78 -1.97 -24.50
N PRO A 474 -2.24 -2.93 -25.35
CA PRO A 474 -2.43 -2.67 -26.77
C PRO A 474 -3.46 -1.56 -27.07
N ASP A 475 -4.57 -1.52 -26.34
CA ASP A 475 -5.62 -0.51 -26.50
C ASP A 475 -5.07 0.89 -26.16
N VAL A 476 -4.17 1.01 -25.17
CA VAL A 476 -3.49 2.28 -24.85
C VAL A 476 -2.64 2.77 -26.03
N LEU A 477 -1.83 1.89 -26.62
CA LEU A 477 -0.94 2.23 -27.73
C LEU A 477 -1.74 2.68 -28.98
N ILE A 478 -2.79 1.94 -29.32
CA ILE A 478 -3.69 2.27 -30.45
C ILE A 478 -4.44 3.58 -30.19
N SER A 479 -4.96 3.79 -28.98
CA SER A 479 -5.68 5.02 -28.64
C SER A 479 -4.77 6.26 -28.67
N TYR A 480 -3.51 6.10 -28.25
CA TYR A 480 -2.53 7.17 -28.26
C TYR A 480 -2.09 7.54 -29.69
N GLU A 481 -1.91 6.56 -30.59
CA GLU A 481 -1.66 6.80 -32.01
C GLU A 481 -2.78 7.62 -32.66
N LYS A 482 -4.04 7.21 -32.45
CA LYS A 482 -5.23 7.93 -32.93
C LYS A 482 -5.29 9.35 -32.37
N PHE A 483 -5.04 9.52 -31.07
CA PHE A 483 -4.99 10.83 -30.42
C PHE A 483 -3.89 11.72 -31.01
N HIS A 484 -2.67 11.19 -31.20
CA HIS A 484 -1.56 11.93 -31.81
C HIS A 484 -1.90 12.40 -33.23
N LYS A 485 -2.55 11.55 -34.03
CA LYS A 485 -3.04 11.92 -35.36
C LYS A 485 -4.07 13.05 -35.29
N HIS A 486 -5.10 12.93 -34.45
CA HIS A 486 -6.11 13.98 -34.29
C HIS A 486 -5.53 15.30 -33.77
N LEU A 487 -4.55 15.26 -32.87
CA LEU A 487 -3.86 16.46 -32.39
C LEU A 487 -3.05 17.12 -33.51
N SER A 488 -2.28 16.33 -34.27
CA SER A 488 -1.48 16.82 -35.40
C SER A 488 -2.34 17.42 -36.52
N GLU A 489 -3.51 16.85 -36.78
CA GLU A 489 -4.46 17.33 -37.80
C GLU A 489 -5.24 18.57 -37.37
N ARG A 490 -5.75 18.60 -36.13
CA ARG A 490 -6.70 19.63 -35.65
C ARG A 490 -6.04 20.77 -34.88
N ARG A 491 -4.89 20.53 -34.24
CA ARG A 491 -4.17 21.47 -33.35
C ARG A 491 -2.65 21.34 -33.51
N PRO A 492 -2.08 21.60 -34.70
CA PRO A 492 -0.64 21.54 -34.95
C PRO A 492 0.18 22.58 -34.15
N ASP A 493 -0.50 23.54 -33.51
CA ASP A 493 0.08 24.50 -32.57
C ASP A 493 0.46 23.89 -31.21
N LEU A 494 -0.10 22.72 -30.86
CA LEU A 494 0.15 22.03 -29.60
C LEU A 494 1.16 20.89 -29.77
N LYS A 495 2.17 20.86 -28.90
CA LYS A 495 3.10 19.73 -28.79
C LYS A 495 2.35 18.53 -28.19
N PRO A 496 2.44 17.31 -28.78
CA PRO A 496 1.82 16.13 -28.19
C PRO A 496 2.42 15.81 -26.81
N PRO A 497 1.58 15.48 -25.80
CA PRO A 497 2.04 15.01 -24.50
C PRO A 497 2.67 13.62 -24.66
N LYS A 498 3.72 13.35 -23.89
CA LYS A 498 4.37 12.03 -23.82
C LYS A 498 3.38 10.98 -23.28
N LEU A 499 3.56 9.71 -23.66
CA LEU A 499 2.87 8.55 -23.09
C LEU A 499 3.84 7.74 -22.23
N LEU A 500 3.42 7.41 -21.02
CA LEU A 500 4.12 6.49 -20.12
C LEU A 500 3.24 5.27 -19.81
N ILE A 501 3.71 4.08 -20.15
CA ILE A 501 3.12 2.82 -19.72
C ILE A 501 4.09 2.20 -18.71
N CYS A 502 3.70 2.12 -17.45
CA CYS A 502 4.61 1.64 -16.42
C CYS A 502 3.95 0.77 -15.35
N GLY A 503 4.78 -0.05 -14.71
CA GLY A 503 4.35 -0.92 -13.62
C GLY A 503 5.32 -2.07 -13.40
N HIS A 504 5.02 -2.88 -12.39
CA HIS A 504 5.83 -4.03 -12.00
C HIS A 504 5.16 -5.35 -12.39
N GLY A 505 5.97 -6.36 -12.68
CA GLY A 505 5.51 -7.76 -12.63
C GLY A 505 5.29 -8.19 -11.18
N SER A 506 4.45 -9.19 -10.94
CA SER A 506 4.27 -9.79 -9.61
C SER A 506 4.96 -11.16 -9.54
N VAL A 507 5.39 -11.60 -8.36
CA VAL A 507 6.14 -12.86 -8.20
C VAL A 507 5.28 -14.09 -8.56
N ASP A 508 3.97 -13.95 -8.43
CA ASP A 508 2.94 -14.92 -8.84
C ASP A 508 2.51 -14.78 -10.32
N ASP A 509 3.19 -13.94 -11.11
CA ASP A 509 2.77 -13.55 -12.46
C ASP A 509 3.86 -13.80 -13.53
N PRO A 510 4.01 -15.05 -14.01
CA PRO A 510 5.09 -15.41 -14.95
C PRO A 510 4.92 -14.80 -16.34
N ASP A 511 3.69 -14.41 -16.71
CA ASP A 511 3.35 -13.92 -18.06
C ASP A 511 3.77 -12.45 -18.26
N GLY A 512 4.17 -11.76 -17.17
CA GLY A 512 4.67 -10.38 -17.19
C GLY A 512 5.82 -10.16 -18.17
N ALA A 513 6.63 -11.19 -18.41
CA ALA A 513 7.67 -11.26 -19.43
C ALA A 513 7.12 -10.88 -20.82
N ILE A 514 6.14 -11.67 -21.27
CA ILE A 514 5.66 -11.75 -22.65
C ILE A 514 4.93 -10.47 -23.08
N VAL A 515 4.10 -9.91 -22.19
CA VAL A 515 3.25 -8.74 -22.52
C VAL A 515 4.08 -7.47 -22.74
N TYR A 516 5.18 -7.31 -22.01
CA TYR A 516 6.11 -6.19 -22.19
C TYR A 516 6.87 -6.29 -23.52
N ASP A 517 7.38 -7.49 -23.83
CA ASP A 517 8.13 -7.73 -25.06
C ASP A 517 7.22 -7.49 -26.29
N ALA A 518 5.98 -7.97 -26.23
CA ALA A 518 4.96 -7.70 -27.25
C ALA A 518 4.60 -6.21 -27.38
N ALA A 519 4.58 -5.44 -26.28
CA ALA A 519 4.33 -4.00 -26.32
C ALA A 519 5.48 -3.24 -26.98
N LEU A 520 6.74 -3.62 -26.70
CA LEU A 520 7.91 -3.05 -27.37
C LEU A 520 7.95 -3.42 -28.86
N GLU A 521 7.72 -4.69 -29.20
CA GLU A 521 7.65 -5.18 -30.59
C GLU A 521 6.56 -4.45 -31.40
N TYR A 522 5.41 -4.15 -30.77
CA TYR A 522 4.36 -3.35 -31.39
C TYR A 522 4.81 -1.90 -31.66
N ILE A 523 5.46 -1.25 -30.69
CA ILE A 523 5.97 0.12 -30.85
C ILE A 523 7.02 0.18 -31.98
N GLU A 524 7.94 -0.78 -32.03
CA GLU A 524 8.99 -0.81 -33.05
C GLU A 524 8.46 -1.09 -34.46
N ARG A 525 7.41 -1.90 -34.61
CA ARG A 525 6.85 -2.24 -35.92
C ARG A 525 5.78 -1.29 -36.46
N HIS A 526 4.99 -0.69 -35.57
CA HIS A 526 3.80 0.07 -35.96
C HIS A 526 3.89 1.56 -35.59
N LEU A 527 4.58 1.90 -34.50
CA LEU A 527 4.59 3.25 -33.94
C LEU A 527 5.96 3.96 -34.06
N GLU A 528 6.82 3.53 -34.98
CA GLU A 528 8.18 4.08 -35.19
C GLU A 528 8.16 5.62 -35.27
N HIS A 529 7.20 6.18 -36.00
CA HIS A 529 7.04 7.62 -36.22
C HIS A 529 6.69 8.44 -34.96
N ILE A 530 6.16 7.82 -33.91
CA ILE A 530 5.88 8.44 -32.60
C ILE A 530 6.65 7.81 -31.43
N ARG A 531 7.59 6.89 -31.70
CA ARG A 531 8.38 6.16 -30.69
C ARG A 531 9.01 7.08 -29.64
N ALA A 532 9.52 8.23 -30.04
CA ALA A 532 10.16 9.20 -29.14
C ALA A 532 9.22 9.80 -28.07
N LEU A 533 7.90 9.68 -28.26
CA LEU A 533 6.88 10.14 -27.33
C LEU A 533 6.38 9.04 -26.37
N ILE A 534 6.65 7.77 -26.67
CA ILE A 534 6.16 6.62 -25.90
C ILE A 534 7.30 6.00 -25.10
N CYS A 535 7.11 5.87 -23.79
CA CYS A 535 8.00 5.13 -22.91
C CYS A 535 7.26 3.98 -22.23
N VAL A 536 7.79 2.77 -22.36
CA VAL A 536 7.29 1.58 -21.67
C VAL A 536 8.34 1.16 -20.64
N MET A 537 8.02 1.27 -19.36
CA MET A 537 8.96 1.04 -18.26
C MET A 537 8.50 -0.09 -17.35
N ARG A 538 9.33 -1.13 -17.22
CA ARG A 538 9.25 -2.00 -16.04
C ARG A 538 9.87 -1.29 -14.86
N ILE A 539 9.00 -0.94 -13.92
CA ILE A 539 9.35 -0.34 -12.65
C ILE A 539 9.36 -1.46 -11.61
N GLY A 540 10.27 -1.39 -10.63
CA GLY A 540 10.23 -2.30 -9.48
C GLY A 540 8.96 -2.09 -8.65
N PRO A 541 8.67 -2.96 -7.66
CA PRO A 541 7.56 -2.77 -6.72
C PRO A 541 7.88 -1.62 -5.73
N SER A 542 7.91 -0.39 -6.24
CA SER A 542 8.15 0.85 -5.51
C SER A 542 6.96 1.78 -5.69
N ASP A 543 6.08 1.81 -4.68
CA ASP A 543 4.91 2.69 -4.67
C ASP A 543 5.30 4.17 -4.77
N GLN A 544 6.48 4.54 -4.25
CA GLN A 544 7.06 5.87 -4.40
C GLN A 544 7.22 6.26 -5.85
N MET A 545 7.88 5.41 -6.64
CA MET A 545 8.13 5.70 -8.04
C MET A 545 6.82 5.67 -8.84
N LEU A 546 5.90 4.75 -8.54
CA LEU A 546 4.58 4.73 -9.19
C LEU A 546 3.71 5.94 -8.81
N HIS A 547 3.73 6.41 -7.56
CA HIS A 547 3.03 7.61 -7.13
C HIS A 547 3.65 8.87 -7.73
N ALA A 548 4.98 9.00 -7.68
CA ALA A 548 5.70 10.13 -8.28
C ALA A 548 5.37 10.28 -9.77
N LEU A 549 5.14 9.16 -10.46
CA LEU A 549 4.72 9.17 -11.86
C LEU A 549 3.21 9.45 -12.01
N LEU A 550 2.34 8.80 -11.26
CA LEU A 550 0.89 8.98 -11.39
C LEU A 550 0.44 10.39 -10.96
N SER A 551 1.03 10.94 -9.89
CA SER A 551 0.82 12.34 -9.47
C SER A 551 1.36 13.34 -10.48
N ARG A 552 2.15 12.88 -11.46
CA ARG A 552 2.68 13.68 -12.57
C ARG A 552 2.10 13.48 -13.96
N ALA A 553 1.24 12.50 -14.13
CA ALA A 553 0.36 12.51 -15.28
C ALA A 553 -0.50 13.78 -15.31
N LYS A 554 -0.82 14.23 -16.52
CA LYS A 554 -1.92 15.14 -16.85
C LYS A 554 -3.22 14.36 -16.85
N ILE A 555 -3.24 13.25 -17.58
CA ILE A 555 -4.40 12.35 -17.73
C ILE A 555 -3.95 10.93 -17.40
N ALA A 556 -4.72 10.23 -16.59
CA ALA A 556 -4.50 8.81 -16.33
C ALA A 556 -5.41 7.95 -17.23
N LEU A 557 -4.88 6.84 -17.69
CA LEU A 557 -5.59 5.81 -18.44
C LEU A 557 -5.69 4.54 -17.60
N GLN A 558 -6.84 3.88 -17.68
CA GLN A 558 -7.01 2.52 -17.17
C GLN A 558 -7.89 1.71 -18.10
N LEU A 559 -7.32 1.22 -19.20
CA LEU A 559 -8.04 0.54 -20.27
C LEU A 559 -8.16 -0.98 -20.06
N SER A 560 -8.27 -1.42 -18.81
CA SER A 560 -8.37 -2.86 -18.48
C SER A 560 -9.53 -3.53 -19.22
N THR A 561 -9.31 -4.70 -19.81
CA THR A 561 -10.38 -5.51 -20.40
C THR A 561 -11.15 -6.30 -19.32
N ARG A 562 -10.49 -6.61 -18.20
CA ARG A 562 -11.06 -7.26 -17.00
C ARG A 562 -10.40 -6.72 -15.76
N GLU A 563 -11.16 -6.51 -14.69
CA GLU A 563 -10.64 -5.87 -13.47
C GLU A 563 -11.40 -6.29 -12.21
N GLY A 564 -10.71 -6.26 -11.06
CA GLY A 564 -11.37 -6.33 -9.75
C GLY A 564 -11.95 -4.96 -9.38
N PHE A 565 -11.10 -4.08 -8.86
CA PHE A 565 -11.44 -2.68 -8.58
C PHE A 565 -10.48 -1.72 -9.31
N GLU A 566 -9.19 -2.05 -9.32
CA GLU A 566 -8.06 -1.18 -9.65
C GLU A 566 -7.93 0.04 -8.72
N VAL A 567 -6.81 0.08 -8.00
CA VAL A 567 -6.49 1.14 -7.03
C VAL A 567 -5.90 2.36 -7.73
N LYS A 568 -5.21 2.17 -8.87
CA LYS A 568 -4.58 3.26 -9.62
C LYS A 568 -5.58 4.29 -10.17
N VAL A 569 -6.85 3.90 -10.37
CA VAL A 569 -7.94 4.82 -10.69
C VAL A 569 -8.24 5.76 -9.51
N SER A 570 -8.42 5.24 -8.29
CA SER A 570 -8.61 6.07 -7.08
C SER A 570 -7.39 6.93 -6.77
N GLU A 571 -6.16 6.42 -6.93
CA GLU A 571 -4.94 7.21 -6.75
C GLU A 571 -4.93 8.43 -7.68
N ALA A 572 -5.15 8.21 -8.99
CA ALA A 572 -5.19 9.27 -10.00
C ALA A 572 -6.25 10.33 -9.69
N LEU A 573 -7.49 9.90 -9.37
CA LEU A 573 -8.58 10.79 -9.02
C LEU A 573 -8.25 11.65 -7.80
N HIS A 574 -7.66 11.05 -6.75
CA HIS A 574 -7.29 11.76 -5.53
C HIS A 574 -6.16 12.79 -5.78
N MET A 575 -5.24 12.50 -6.69
CA MET A 575 -4.23 13.45 -7.16
C MET A 575 -4.79 14.56 -8.09
N GLY A 576 -6.12 14.62 -8.27
CA GLY A 576 -6.79 15.59 -9.15
C GLY A 576 -6.55 15.31 -10.63
N LYS A 577 -6.31 14.06 -11.03
CA LYS A 577 -6.08 13.67 -12.43
C LYS A 577 -7.37 13.12 -13.04
N PRO A 578 -7.87 13.70 -14.13
CA PRO A 578 -8.93 13.10 -14.91
C PRO A 578 -8.51 11.71 -15.40
N VAL A 579 -9.40 10.72 -15.26
CA VAL A 579 -9.13 9.34 -15.69
C VAL A 579 -10.01 8.97 -16.87
N ILE A 580 -9.44 8.39 -17.94
CA ILE A 580 -10.21 7.68 -18.96
C ILE A 580 -10.05 6.19 -18.70
N ALA A 581 -11.15 5.51 -18.39
CA ALA A 581 -11.11 4.12 -17.98
C ALA A 581 -12.25 3.30 -18.61
N THR A 582 -12.08 1.99 -18.66
CA THR A 582 -13.08 1.08 -19.24
C THR A 582 -14.22 0.77 -18.28
N LEU A 583 -15.34 0.31 -18.81
CA LEU A 583 -16.47 -0.28 -18.09
C LEU A 583 -16.15 -1.67 -17.47
N ALA A 584 -14.87 -1.98 -17.24
CA ALA A 584 -14.44 -3.28 -16.74
C ALA A 584 -14.50 -3.35 -15.22
N GLY A 585 -15.24 -4.33 -14.70
CA GLY A 585 -15.24 -4.67 -13.28
C GLY A 585 -15.70 -3.54 -12.35
N GLY A 586 -14.92 -3.26 -11.31
CA GLY A 586 -15.19 -2.22 -10.32
C GLY A 586 -14.69 -0.81 -10.69
N ILE A 587 -14.14 -0.59 -11.88
CA ILE A 587 -13.69 0.73 -12.35
C ILE A 587 -14.84 1.76 -12.36
N PRO A 588 -16.07 1.45 -12.85
CA PRO A 588 -17.16 2.42 -12.93
C PRO A 588 -17.65 2.96 -11.58
N LEU A 589 -17.34 2.28 -10.48
CA LEU A 589 -17.66 2.75 -9.13
C LEU A 589 -16.82 3.97 -8.69
N GLN A 590 -15.71 4.23 -9.39
CA GLN A 590 -14.76 5.30 -9.08
C GLN A 590 -14.89 6.47 -10.06
N VAL A 591 -15.07 6.18 -11.35
CA VAL A 591 -15.14 7.18 -12.42
C VAL A 591 -16.58 7.59 -12.69
N GLN A 592 -16.93 8.81 -12.31
CA GLN A 592 -18.17 9.47 -12.71
C GLN A 592 -17.99 10.07 -14.11
N HIS A 593 -18.54 9.38 -15.11
CA HIS A 593 -18.49 9.79 -16.52
C HIS A 593 -18.93 11.27 -16.69
N GLY A 594 -18.09 12.07 -17.35
CA GLY A 594 -18.36 13.48 -17.62
C GLY A 594 -18.12 14.42 -16.42
N LYS A 595 -17.61 13.93 -15.29
CA LYS A 595 -17.32 14.75 -14.10
C LYS A 595 -15.89 14.65 -13.57
N ASN A 596 -15.42 13.45 -13.21
CA ASN A 596 -14.04 13.23 -12.75
C ASN A 596 -13.20 12.44 -13.78
N GLY A 597 -13.82 12.01 -14.87
CA GLY A 597 -13.21 11.20 -15.92
C GLY A 597 -14.23 10.76 -16.96
N PHE A 598 -13.81 9.85 -17.84
CA PHE A 598 -14.66 9.24 -18.86
C PHE A 598 -14.64 7.71 -18.76
N LEU A 599 -15.83 7.13 -18.95
CA LEU A 599 -16.02 5.68 -19.04
C LEU A 599 -16.25 5.25 -20.48
N VAL A 600 -15.47 4.28 -20.96
CA VAL A 600 -15.52 3.73 -22.33
C VAL A 600 -15.75 2.22 -22.33
N LYS A 601 -16.13 1.62 -23.47
CA LYS A 601 -16.16 0.15 -23.59
C LYS A 601 -14.74 -0.41 -23.78
N PRO A 602 -14.41 -1.60 -23.24
CA PRO A 602 -13.16 -2.29 -23.59
C PRO A 602 -12.98 -2.41 -25.11
N GLY A 603 -11.79 -2.10 -25.63
CA GLY A 603 -11.48 -2.06 -27.06
C GLY A 603 -11.95 -0.82 -27.83
N ASP A 604 -12.70 0.11 -27.21
CA ASP A 604 -13.22 1.34 -27.85
C ASP A 604 -12.15 2.45 -27.94
N THR A 605 -11.11 2.16 -28.71
CA THR A 605 -9.92 3.02 -28.85
C THR A 605 -10.19 4.36 -29.55
N ASP A 606 -11.25 4.44 -30.36
CA ASP A 606 -11.68 5.69 -30.99
C ASP A 606 -12.30 6.65 -29.97
N THR A 607 -13.17 6.16 -29.08
CA THR A 607 -13.76 7.01 -28.03
C THR A 607 -12.69 7.47 -27.02
N VAL A 608 -11.70 6.62 -26.71
CA VAL A 608 -10.55 7.02 -25.87
C VAL A 608 -9.75 8.15 -26.52
N SER A 609 -9.49 8.10 -27.82
CA SER A 609 -8.67 9.12 -28.50
C SER A 609 -9.34 10.49 -28.53
N GLU A 610 -10.67 10.54 -28.75
CA GLU A 610 -11.45 11.79 -28.71
C GLU A 610 -11.58 12.35 -27.27
N HIS A 611 -11.68 11.49 -26.25
CA HIS A 611 -11.64 11.92 -24.84
C HIS A 611 -10.25 12.44 -24.43
N LEU A 612 -9.17 11.81 -24.90
CA LEU A 612 -7.79 12.32 -24.73
C LEU A 612 -7.63 13.68 -25.40
N PHE A 613 -8.11 13.83 -26.63
CA PHE A 613 -8.09 15.10 -27.37
C PHE A 613 -8.86 16.19 -26.61
N SER A 614 -10.06 15.87 -26.11
CA SER A 614 -10.90 16.80 -25.35
C SER A 614 -10.22 17.25 -24.05
N LEU A 615 -9.75 16.32 -23.21
CA LEU A 615 -9.08 16.64 -21.94
C LEU A 615 -7.74 17.35 -22.10
N TYR A 616 -7.05 17.16 -23.23
CA TYR A 616 -5.78 17.83 -23.49
C TYR A 616 -5.95 19.25 -24.06
N THR A 617 -7.01 19.48 -24.86
CA THR A 617 -7.21 20.75 -25.58
C THR A 617 -8.18 21.72 -24.90
N ASP A 618 -9.14 21.24 -24.10
CA ASP A 618 -10.08 22.04 -23.32
C ASP A 618 -9.61 22.18 -21.86
N HIS A 619 -8.94 23.29 -21.58
CA HIS A 619 -8.43 23.60 -20.23
C HIS A 619 -9.54 23.86 -19.21
N GLU A 620 -10.71 24.35 -19.60
CA GLU A 620 -11.82 24.61 -18.67
C GLU A 620 -12.49 23.28 -18.26
N MET A 621 -12.70 22.38 -19.22
CA MET A 621 -13.11 21.00 -18.94
C MET A 621 -12.08 20.30 -18.04
N TYR A 622 -10.79 20.39 -18.37
CA TYR A 622 -9.73 19.78 -17.57
C TYR A 622 -9.74 20.28 -16.12
N ASP A 623 -9.76 21.60 -15.90
CA ASP A 623 -9.74 22.20 -14.55
C ASP A 623 -10.98 21.81 -13.73
N ARG A 624 -12.15 21.78 -14.38
CA ARG A 624 -13.39 21.31 -13.75
C ARG A 624 -13.28 19.84 -13.34
N PHE A 625 -12.75 18.98 -14.21
CA PHE A 625 -12.58 17.55 -13.92
C PHE A 625 -11.53 17.32 -12.83
N SER A 626 -10.42 18.05 -12.87
CA SER A 626 -9.32 17.98 -11.90
C SER A 626 -9.77 18.39 -10.49
N LYS A 627 -10.46 19.54 -10.36
CA LYS A 627 -11.04 20.00 -9.08
C LYS A 627 -12.08 19.03 -8.55
N TYR A 628 -12.98 18.54 -9.41
CA TYR A 628 -13.99 17.58 -8.99
C TYR A 628 -13.36 16.25 -8.58
N ALA A 629 -12.40 15.71 -9.34
CA ALA A 629 -11.67 14.48 -9.01
C ALA A 629 -11.03 14.53 -7.61
N ALA A 630 -10.26 15.59 -7.30
CA ALA A 630 -9.60 15.75 -6.01
C ALA A 630 -10.59 15.80 -4.81
N SER A 631 -11.83 16.25 -5.04
CA SER A 631 -12.89 16.34 -4.02
C SER A 631 -13.90 15.19 -4.01
N SER A 632 -13.87 14.30 -5.02
CA SER A 632 -14.86 13.23 -5.25
C SER A 632 -14.29 11.83 -5.06
N VAL A 633 -13.24 11.70 -4.24
CA VAL A 633 -12.78 10.39 -3.75
C VAL A 633 -13.46 10.12 -2.42
N SER A 634 -14.20 9.02 -2.34
CA SER A 634 -14.91 8.68 -1.11
C SER A 634 -13.95 8.21 -0.02
N ASP A 635 -14.21 8.63 1.22
CA ASP A 635 -13.54 8.11 2.41
C ASP A 635 -13.46 6.57 2.42
N GLU A 636 -14.43 5.88 1.82
CA GLU A 636 -14.51 4.41 1.71
C GLU A 636 -13.29 3.74 1.07
N VAL A 637 -12.59 4.43 0.16
CA VAL A 637 -11.37 3.92 -0.53
C VAL A 637 -10.07 4.40 0.11
N SER A 638 -10.17 5.24 1.15
CA SER A 638 -9.01 5.64 1.95
C SER A 638 -8.56 4.49 2.87
N THR A 639 -7.31 4.54 3.34
CA THR A 639 -6.82 3.58 4.35
C THR A 639 -7.65 3.64 5.63
N VAL A 640 -8.13 4.82 6.01
CA VAL A 640 -8.94 5.02 7.22
C VAL A 640 -10.34 4.41 7.05
N GLY A 641 -11.08 4.78 6.00
CA GLY A 641 -12.44 4.29 5.76
C GLY A 641 -12.52 2.80 5.40
N ASN A 642 -11.49 2.22 4.77
CA ASN A 642 -11.42 0.77 4.62
C ASN A 642 -11.19 0.09 5.99
N THR A 643 -10.28 0.62 6.80
CA THR A 643 -9.97 0.10 8.15
C THR A 643 -11.18 0.17 9.08
N LEU A 644 -12.00 1.23 9.01
CA LEU A 644 -13.26 1.36 9.76
C LEU A 644 -14.13 0.11 9.64
N SER A 645 -14.28 -0.43 8.43
CA SER A 645 -15.09 -1.63 8.18
C SER A 645 -14.51 -2.87 8.87
N TRP A 646 -13.18 -3.03 8.88
CA TRP A 646 -12.51 -4.13 9.59
C TRP A 646 -12.63 -3.99 11.11
N LEU A 647 -12.49 -2.78 11.66
CA LEU A 647 -12.65 -2.54 13.10
C LEU A 647 -14.09 -2.75 13.57
N TYR A 648 -15.08 -2.35 12.77
CA TYR A 648 -16.50 -2.63 13.04
C TYR A 648 -16.77 -4.14 13.09
N LEU A 649 -16.39 -4.88 12.05
CA LEU A 649 -16.59 -6.35 12.01
C LEU A 649 -15.85 -7.02 13.17
N ALA A 650 -14.59 -6.65 13.43
CA ALA A 650 -13.83 -7.22 14.54
C ALA A 650 -14.45 -6.87 15.91
N SER A 651 -14.94 -5.65 16.10
CA SER A 651 -15.58 -5.19 17.34
C SER A 651 -16.80 -6.04 17.66
N LYS A 652 -17.73 -6.12 16.70
CA LYS A 652 -19.00 -6.83 16.80
C LYS A 652 -18.82 -8.34 16.93
N LEU A 653 -18.03 -8.96 16.04
CA LEU A 653 -17.83 -10.42 16.06
C LEU A 653 -17.09 -10.89 17.32
N SER A 654 -16.08 -10.15 17.80
CA SER A 654 -15.39 -10.52 19.06
C SER A 654 -16.25 -10.34 20.31
N ASN A 655 -17.31 -9.52 20.25
CA ASN A 655 -18.34 -9.48 21.29
C ASN A 655 -19.30 -10.68 21.26
N GLY A 656 -19.27 -11.50 20.20
CA GLY A 656 -20.24 -12.56 19.95
C GLY A 656 -21.54 -12.08 19.30
N GLU A 657 -21.58 -10.85 18.78
CA GLU A 657 -22.73 -10.35 18.03
C GLU A 657 -22.78 -11.04 16.66
N LYS A 658 -23.92 -11.63 16.32
CA LYS A 658 -24.15 -12.22 15.00
C LYS A 658 -24.45 -11.11 13.99
N ILE A 659 -23.53 -10.86 13.07
CA ILE A 659 -23.72 -9.89 11.98
C ILE A 659 -24.31 -10.62 10.78
N GLU A 660 -25.40 -10.10 10.22
CA GLU A 660 -25.93 -10.55 8.94
C GLU A 660 -25.97 -9.36 7.97
N PRO A 661 -24.90 -9.10 7.19
CA PRO A 661 -24.84 -7.92 6.34
C PRO A 661 -25.87 -7.89 5.21
N ASN A 662 -26.43 -9.05 4.82
CA ASN A 662 -27.56 -9.13 3.88
C ASN A 662 -27.31 -8.44 2.51
N GLY A 663 -26.05 -8.39 2.05
CA GLY A 663 -25.64 -7.70 0.83
C GLY A 663 -25.47 -6.18 0.97
N ARG A 664 -25.45 -5.65 2.21
CA ARG A 664 -25.14 -4.25 2.49
C ARG A 664 -23.64 -3.97 2.42
N TRP A 665 -23.30 -2.69 2.28
CA TRP A 665 -21.93 -2.20 2.40
C TRP A 665 -21.54 -2.16 3.88
N ILE A 666 -20.37 -2.71 4.21
CA ILE A 666 -19.92 -2.79 5.61
C ILE A 666 -19.63 -1.39 6.19
N ASN A 667 -19.18 -0.44 5.35
CA ASN A 667 -18.95 0.94 5.78
C ASN A 667 -20.26 1.63 6.20
N ASP A 668 -21.34 1.48 5.43
CA ASP A 668 -22.68 2.00 5.81
C ASP A 668 -23.12 1.44 7.17
N MET A 669 -22.99 0.12 7.38
CA MET A 669 -23.34 -0.52 8.65
C MET A 669 -22.48 -0.02 9.83
N ALA A 670 -21.18 0.17 9.60
CA ALA A 670 -20.27 0.71 10.61
C ALA A 670 -20.58 2.17 10.97
N ARG A 671 -20.96 2.99 9.99
CA ARG A 671 -21.30 4.40 10.20
C ARG A 671 -22.67 4.59 10.85
N GLU A 672 -23.66 3.79 10.47
CA GLU A 672 -24.97 3.75 11.15
C GLU A 672 -24.85 3.30 12.62
N ASP A 673 -24.16 2.19 12.89
CA ASP A 673 -23.91 1.72 14.26
C ASP A 673 -23.01 2.68 15.06
N ALA A 674 -22.14 3.44 14.39
CA ALA A 674 -21.37 4.51 15.02
C ALA A 674 -22.25 5.66 15.54
N GLY A 675 -23.36 5.96 14.85
CA GLY A 675 -24.17 7.17 15.03
C GLY A 675 -23.82 8.29 14.04
N GLU A 676 -23.05 7.97 13.00
CA GLU A 676 -22.43 8.90 12.04
C GLU A 676 -22.84 8.56 10.58
N PRO A 677 -24.14 8.42 10.25
CA PRO A 677 -24.59 8.04 8.90
C PRO A 677 -24.13 9.04 7.83
N TYR A 678 -24.10 8.61 6.57
CA TYR A 678 -23.74 9.47 5.44
C TYR A 678 -24.67 10.68 5.30
N GLY A 679 -24.10 11.87 5.20
CA GLY A 679 -24.84 13.11 4.90
C GLY A 679 -25.35 13.15 3.45
N ALA A 680 -26.38 13.96 3.19
CA ALA A 680 -26.96 14.10 1.84
C ALA A 680 -25.99 14.72 0.81
N GLU A 681 -25.04 15.54 1.28
CA GLU A 681 -24.00 16.18 0.45
C GLU A 681 -22.65 15.44 0.54
N GLU A 682 -22.57 14.37 1.33
CA GLU A 682 -21.33 13.63 1.54
C GLU A 682 -21.08 12.61 0.42
N TYR A 683 -19.88 12.64 -0.18
CA TYR A 683 -19.57 11.76 -1.30
C TYR A 683 -19.33 10.30 -0.86
N ARG A 684 -20.11 9.40 -1.46
CA ARG A 684 -20.01 7.95 -1.29
C ARG A 684 -20.02 7.23 -2.64
N LEU A 685 -19.42 6.05 -2.68
CA LEU A 685 -19.39 5.22 -3.88
C LEU A 685 -20.81 4.82 -4.33
N GLU A 686 -21.03 4.70 -5.64
CA GLU A 686 -22.35 4.35 -6.16
C GLU A 686 -22.78 2.95 -5.67
N ARG A 687 -23.92 2.89 -4.97
CA ARG A 687 -24.37 1.68 -4.26
C ARG A 687 -24.94 0.60 -5.19
N THR A 688 -25.27 0.96 -6.41
CA THR A 688 -25.81 0.09 -7.47
C THR A 688 -25.26 0.52 -8.82
N LEU A 689 -24.43 -0.32 -9.44
CA LEU A 689 -24.14 -0.19 -10.87
C LEU A 689 -25.44 -0.37 -11.65
N ALA A 690 -25.68 0.49 -12.65
CA ALA A 690 -26.74 0.25 -13.62
C ALA A 690 -26.48 -1.10 -14.34
N ALA A 691 -27.51 -1.93 -14.40
CA ALA A 691 -27.44 -3.33 -14.86
C ALA A 691 -27.28 -3.46 -16.39
#